data_AF-A0A8D3AN87-F1
#
_entry.id   AF-A0A8D3AN87-F1
#
_cell.length_a   1.000
_cell.length_b   1.000
_cell.length_c   1.000
_cell.angle_alpha   90.00
_cell.angle_beta   90.00
_cell.angle_gamma   90.00
#
_symmetry.space_group_name_H-M   'P 1'
#
loop_
_entity.id
_entity.type
_entity.pdbx_description
1 polymer ?
#
loop_
_entity_poly.entity_id
_entity_poly.type
_entity_poly.pdbx_seq_one_letter_code
_entity_poly.pdbx_strand_id
1 'polypeptide(L)'
;MEEPRMEKTKKSPKRVFINSLDSYSSRNIAKLLCEHVAGTPAEPEEELKAEEEEEEDEEEEEEEAAESGTLQVVGSVSEKCDEERPFVLEEYENLDREELLLKLRDCDVVIYNISQHSDQLEEALWAVTALHNEMGIFSGPKMFILISTVMTWACSKPVDPEDLELPFTDDIFWRRRAHPNFKQHLDLEKEVVKMGKTDRTLFSTYVLASGLQYGMGEQVFHFFFKTSWLGHEHAIPVYGDGNNIVPTIHINDLASVIKNVIELQPKPYYLLAVDSSNNTMEDIVKTVASVLGPGKIRKRPFEEAALTQDFSMMEIDSMLVDLRMEAVYLKELFSISWVCDSGLVDNMEQVVEEYRLTRGLLPVRLCVLGPPAVGKSTVSRRICERYKLHHITLKETLSETIAQLEDAVMNSDVDGENEDSVAEAQELLDSLKESMEPGGGVLDDQLLVKMVKDKLTSNPCRNQGFVLDDLPSTYEQAKQLFSAEEHESEDGTSQGSSYSKRIMPELVLRLEASDTFLNDRVMNLPEALVQELSYDPELFLRRLATYREDSTEDETVLNFFDELDINSLCLEVNSSGEADGRLLIQRICDTLGKPRNYGQSIPEVKEEERRKAEEKMSRESQERAEEEQRQAEEARHTAAHWEEWTKRQEAVRQQEEQLLEAKSVPMRSYLTEHVMPTLTQGLIECCRARPADPVDFLAEFLFKNNPFDY
;
A
#
# COMPACT_ATOMS: atom_id res chain seq x y z
N MET A 1 -28.01 53.63 44.42
CA MET A 1 -28.63 52.88 43.31
C MET A 1 -27.46 52.31 42.55
N GLU A 2 -27.12 51.07 42.84
CA GLU A 2 -26.18 50.28 42.04
C GLU A 2 -27.04 49.49 41.05
N GLU A 3 -26.72 49.62 39.77
CA GLU A 3 -27.26 48.78 38.70
C GLU A 3 -26.65 47.37 38.81
N PRO A 4 -27.42 46.30 38.54
CA PRO A 4 -26.88 44.94 38.67
C PRO A 4 -26.02 44.60 37.45
N ARG A 5 -24.79 44.16 37.70
CA ARG A 5 -23.94 43.46 36.74
C ARG A 5 -24.67 42.19 36.29
N MET A 6 -24.97 42.07 34.99
CA MET A 6 -25.41 40.82 34.39
C MET A 6 -24.25 39.82 34.38
N GLU A 7 -24.41 38.70 35.07
CA GLU A 7 -23.51 37.54 34.95
C GLU A 7 -23.69 36.93 33.55
N LYS A 8 -22.64 37.00 32.71
CA LYS A 8 -22.55 36.25 31.45
C LYS A 8 -22.42 34.75 31.79
N THR A 9 -23.48 33.97 31.60
CA THR A 9 -23.47 32.51 31.77
C THR A 9 -22.66 31.81 30.67
N LYS A 10 -21.51 31.20 31.03
CA LYS A 10 -20.78 30.25 30.16
C LYS A 10 -21.74 29.14 29.68
N LYS A 11 -21.96 29.01 28.36
CA LYS A 11 -22.70 27.88 27.78
C LYS A 11 -21.89 26.60 28.00
N SER A 12 -22.54 25.54 28.49
CA SER A 12 -21.93 24.21 28.58
C SER A 12 -21.60 23.69 27.17
N PRO A 13 -20.51 22.92 27.00
CA PRO A 13 -20.17 22.32 25.72
C PRO A 13 -21.31 21.40 25.24
N LYS A 14 -21.64 21.47 23.94
CA LYS A 14 -22.69 20.61 23.35
C LYS A 14 -22.07 19.26 23.00
N ARG A 15 -22.75 18.17 23.37
CA ARG A 15 -22.29 16.81 23.08
C ARG A 15 -22.90 16.31 21.78
N VAL A 16 -22.06 15.89 20.83
CA VAL A 16 -22.45 15.46 19.47
C VAL A 16 -22.13 13.98 19.30
N PHE A 17 -23.16 13.18 19.01
CA PHE A 17 -23.00 11.78 18.62
C PHE A 17 -22.88 11.65 17.11
N ILE A 18 -21.94 10.84 16.62
CA ILE A 18 -21.79 10.47 15.20
C ILE A 18 -21.68 8.94 15.10
N ASN A 19 -22.45 8.30 14.21
CA ASN A 19 -22.33 6.86 13.97
C ASN A 19 -21.11 6.52 13.09
N SER A 20 -20.53 5.34 13.33
CA SER A 20 -19.46 4.74 12.52
C SER A 20 -18.28 5.70 12.28
N LEU A 21 -17.63 6.16 13.36
CA LEU A 21 -16.48 7.08 13.31
C LEU A 21 -15.26 6.52 12.56
N ASP A 22 -15.24 5.22 12.27
CA ASP A 22 -14.30 4.54 11.39
C ASP A 22 -14.60 4.73 9.90
N SER A 23 -15.81 5.11 9.53
CA SER A 23 -16.15 5.44 8.15
C SER A 23 -15.48 6.75 7.74
N TYR A 24 -15.05 6.87 6.48
CA TYR A 24 -14.25 8.05 6.09
C TYR A 24 -15.01 9.36 6.26
N SER A 25 -16.33 9.38 6.05
CA SER A 25 -17.08 10.65 6.13
C SER A 25 -17.32 11.03 7.56
N SER A 26 -17.78 10.09 8.38
CA SER A 26 -18.00 10.32 9.80
C SER A 26 -16.70 10.72 10.52
N ARG A 27 -15.56 10.10 10.14
CA ARG A 27 -14.23 10.46 10.65
C ARG A 27 -13.82 11.89 10.33
N ASN A 28 -13.94 12.29 9.06
CA ASN A 28 -13.53 13.63 8.61
C ASN A 28 -14.47 14.71 9.15
N ILE A 29 -15.78 14.42 9.23
CA ILE A 29 -16.76 15.32 9.87
C ILE A 29 -16.44 15.50 11.36
N ALA A 30 -16.16 14.41 12.07
CA ALA A 30 -15.76 14.47 13.48
C ALA A 30 -14.50 15.31 13.70
N LYS A 31 -13.50 15.14 12.84
CA LYS A 31 -12.24 15.90 12.88
C LYS A 31 -12.50 17.41 12.74
N LEU A 32 -13.24 17.84 11.72
CA LEU A 32 -13.52 19.27 11.50
C LEU A 32 -14.38 19.91 12.59
N LEU A 33 -15.35 19.16 13.14
CA LEU A 33 -16.18 19.63 14.25
C LEU A 33 -15.36 19.88 15.53
N CYS A 34 -14.19 19.26 15.66
CA CYS A 34 -13.28 19.42 16.80
C CYS A 34 -12.11 20.38 16.53
N GLU A 35 -11.56 20.45 15.31
CA GLU A 35 -10.33 21.20 15.00
C GLU A 35 -10.45 22.72 15.12
N HIS A 36 -11.63 23.30 14.91
CA HIS A 36 -11.84 24.75 15.11
C HIS A 36 -11.88 25.19 16.58
N VAL A 37 -11.47 24.32 17.52
CA VAL A 37 -11.29 24.63 18.96
C VAL A 37 -9.86 25.09 19.27
N ALA A 38 -8.90 24.92 18.35
CA ALA A 38 -7.55 25.44 18.51
C ALA A 38 -7.20 26.33 17.31
N GLY A 39 -7.09 27.65 17.54
CA GLY A 39 -6.29 28.48 16.65
C GLY A 39 -4.91 27.83 16.53
N THR A 40 -4.47 27.60 15.30
CA THR A 40 -3.17 27.00 14.99
C THR A 40 -2.07 27.99 15.38
N PRO A 41 -1.04 27.59 16.14
CA PRO A 41 0.29 28.10 15.90
C PRO A 41 1.14 26.93 15.42
N ALA A 42 1.60 26.99 14.17
CA ALA A 42 2.60 26.07 13.68
C ALA A 42 3.45 26.72 12.58
N GLU A 43 4.31 27.64 12.99
CA GLU A 43 5.69 27.62 12.52
C GLU A 43 6.61 27.46 13.76
N PRO A 44 7.65 26.62 13.71
CA PRO A 44 8.68 26.60 14.73
C PRO A 44 9.71 27.69 14.41
N GLU A 45 9.48 28.92 14.91
CA GLU A 45 10.49 29.97 14.77
C GLU A 45 11.60 29.84 15.82
N GLU A 46 12.84 29.80 15.31
CA GLU A 46 14.06 29.98 16.07
C GLU A 46 14.14 31.40 16.66
N GLU A 47 14.69 31.49 17.86
CA GLU A 47 14.89 32.72 18.63
C GLU A 47 15.68 33.80 17.87
N LEU A 48 15.09 34.98 17.63
CA LEU A 48 15.85 36.24 17.60
C LEU A 48 15.02 37.42 18.15
N LYS A 49 15.64 38.12 19.10
CA LYS A 49 15.12 39.31 19.80
C LYS A 49 15.11 40.56 18.91
N ALA A 50 14.04 41.35 18.97
CA ALA A 50 14.10 42.81 18.99
C ALA A 50 12.77 43.45 19.47
N GLU A 51 12.93 44.36 20.43
CA GLU A 51 12.08 45.47 20.92
C GLU A 51 11.21 46.13 19.82
N GLU A 52 10.06 46.78 19.99
CA GLU A 52 9.26 47.36 21.09
C GLU A 52 7.95 47.91 20.44
N GLU A 53 6.88 48.08 21.24
CA GLU A 53 5.68 48.95 21.02
C GLU A 53 4.56 48.50 20.05
N GLU A 54 3.44 47.98 20.61
CA GLU A 54 2.04 48.46 20.47
C GLU A 54 1.08 47.47 21.20
N GLU A 55 0.95 47.60 22.52
CA GLU A 55 -0.13 46.94 23.30
C GLU A 55 -1.27 47.96 23.49
N GLU A 56 -2.37 47.79 22.75
CA GLU A 56 -3.74 48.26 23.05
C GLU A 56 -4.56 48.06 21.76
N ASP A 57 -4.92 46.81 21.41
CA ASP A 57 -6.04 46.47 20.49
C ASP A 57 -6.26 44.92 20.35
N GLU A 58 -5.38 44.06 20.86
CA GLU A 58 -5.52 42.58 20.76
C GLU A 58 -6.53 41.95 21.75
N GLU A 59 -6.92 42.64 22.83
CA GLU A 59 -7.87 42.07 23.82
C GLU A 59 -9.34 42.10 23.37
N GLU A 60 -9.72 42.89 22.35
CA GLU A 60 -11.11 42.93 21.86
C GLU A 60 -11.37 41.92 20.71
N GLU A 61 -10.36 41.52 19.93
CA GLU A 61 -10.51 40.49 18.88
C GLU A 61 -10.39 39.06 19.42
N GLU A 62 -9.62 38.81 20.49
CA GLU A 62 -9.60 37.51 21.17
C GLU A 62 -10.90 37.21 21.94
N GLU A 63 -11.64 38.24 22.39
CA GLU A 63 -12.93 38.05 23.07
C GLU A 63 -14.09 37.71 22.11
N GLU A 64 -14.03 38.10 20.83
CA GLU A 64 -15.05 37.71 19.84
C GLU A 64 -14.82 36.30 19.25
N ALA A 65 -13.57 35.83 19.16
CA ALA A 65 -13.26 34.47 18.67
C ALA A 65 -13.60 33.36 19.69
N ALA A 66 -13.70 33.69 20.98
CA ALA A 66 -13.99 32.74 22.07
C ALA A 66 -15.48 32.40 22.25
N GLU A 67 -16.39 32.90 21.41
CA GLU A 67 -17.84 32.67 21.55
C GLU A 67 -18.38 31.40 20.85
N SER A 68 -17.57 30.63 20.13
CA SER A 68 -18.02 29.35 19.55
C SER A 68 -17.99 28.22 20.60
N GLY A 69 -19.18 27.75 20.99
CA GLY A 69 -19.35 26.74 22.03
C GLY A 69 -18.62 25.43 21.68
N THR A 70 -17.75 24.97 22.59
CA THR A 70 -16.96 23.74 22.45
C THR A 70 -17.87 22.54 22.15
N LEU A 71 -17.71 21.92 20.98
CA LEU A 71 -18.39 20.67 20.61
C LEU A 71 -17.58 19.48 21.12
N GLN A 72 -18.23 18.53 21.78
CA GLN A 72 -17.60 17.28 22.23
C GLN A 72 -18.15 16.12 21.41
N VAL A 73 -17.32 15.54 20.55
CA VAL A 73 -17.72 14.44 19.67
C VAL A 73 -17.56 13.09 20.38
N VAL A 74 -18.61 12.27 20.31
CA VAL A 74 -18.67 10.88 20.74
C VAL A 74 -19.25 10.03 19.61
N GLY A 75 -18.98 8.73 19.56
CA GLY A 75 -19.54 7.93 18.48
C GLY A 75 -19.31 6.43 18.56
N SER A 76 -19.98 5.71 17.67
CA SER A 76 -19.83 4.26 17.54
C SER A 76 -18.72 3.91 16.54
N VAL A 77 -18.11 2.73 16.70
CA VAL A 77 -17.07 2.21 15.80
C VAL A 77 -17.42 0.75 15.43
N SER A 78 -17.25 0.38 14.16
CA SER A 78 -17.57 -0.97 13.68
C SER A 78 -16.43 -1.98 13.86
N GLU A 79 -15.17 -1.56 13.72
CA GLU A 79 -13.98 -2.40 13.92
C GLU A 79 -12.95 -1.78 14.87
N LYS A 80 -12.22 -2.63 15.62
CA LYS A 80 -11.08 -2.19 16.45
C LYS A 80 -9.94 -1.72 15.56
N CYS A 81 -9.65 -0.42 15.62
CA CYS A 81 -8.45 0.16 15.02
C CYS A 81 -7.51 0.62 16.15
N ASP A 82 -6.21 0.30 16.04
CA ASP A 82 -5.17 0.80 16.96
C ASP A 82 -4.81 2.28 16.71
N GLU A 83 -5.52 2.97 15.81
CA GLU A 83 -5.33 4.39 15.52
C GLU A 83 -5.94 5.26 16.64
N GLU A 84 -5.10 5.98 17.38
CA GLU A 84 -5.55 6.97 18.35
C GLU A 84 -6.30 8.11 17.64
N ARG A 85 -7.54 8.40 18.07
CA ARG A 85 -8.36 9.51 17.57
C ARG A 85 -8.42 10.62 18.63
N PRO A 86 -7.45 11.54 18.68
CA PRO A 86 -7.37 12.55 19.75
C PRO A 86 -8.56 13.52 19.76
N PHE A 87 -9.31 13.59 18.66
CA PHE A 87 -10.47 14.46 18.48
C PHE A 87 -11.80 13.82 18.97
N VAL A 88 -11.83 12.57 19.43
CA VAL A 88 -13.05 11.90 19.93
C VAL A 88 -12.97 11.72 21.45
N LEU A 89 -14.02 12.13 22.17
CA LEU A 89 -14.08 12.06 23.64
C LEU A 89 -14.39 10.63 24.14
N GLU A 90 -15.36 9.95 23.53
CA GLU A 90 -15.77 8.59 23.88
C GLU A 90 -16.10 7.81 22.60
N GLU A 91 -15.52 6.62 22.49
CA GLU A 91 -15.83 5.64 21.45
C GLU A 91 -16.62 4.48 22.03
N TYR A 92 -17.63 4.04 21.29
CA TYR A 92 -18.52 2.96 21.70
C TYR A 92 -18.42 1.77 20.75
N GLU A 93 -18.15 0.59 21.30
CA GLU A 93 -18.05 -0.66 20.58
C GLU A 93 -19.18 -1.62 20.99
N ASN A 94 -19.84 -2.27 20.03
CA ASN A 94 -20.78 -3.37 20.26
C ASN A 94 -21.86 -3.08 21.33
N LEU A 95 -22.40 -1.87 21.35
CA LEU A 95 -23.47 -1.52 22.29
C LEU A 95 -24.79 -2.19 21.91
N ASP A 96 -25.49 -2.72 22.91
CA ASP A 96 -26.88 -3.11 22.74
C ASP A 96 -27.76 -1.87 22.52
N ARG A 97 -28.91 -2.03 21.84
CA ARG A 97 -29.84 -0.94 21.53
C ARG A 97 -30.27 -0.15 22.77
N GLU A 98 -30.42 -0.81 23.92
CA GLU A 98 -30.79 -0.13 25.17
C GLU A 98 -29.66 0.75 25.70
N GLU A 99 -28.41 0.29 25.62
CA GLU A 99 -27.23 1.04 26.05
C GLU A 99 -26.96 2.22 25.12
N LEU A 100 -27.10 2.00 23.81
CA LEU A 100 -26.96 3.05 22.80
C LEU A 100 -28.01 4.15 23.00
N LEU A 101 -29.26 3.79 23.31
CA LEU A 101 -30.31 4.78 23.57
C LEU A 101 -29.98 5.68 24.77
N LEU A 102 -29.41 5.12 25.84
CA LEU A 102 -28.95 5.91 27.00
C LEU A 102 -27.87 6.92 26.58
N LYS A 103 -26.91 6.50 25.75
CA LYS A 103 -25.85 7.37 25.24
C LYS A 103 -26.40 8.45 24.30
N LEU A 104 -27.32 8.12 23.40
CA LEU A 104 -27.99 9.07 22.52
C LEU A 104 -28.80 10.11 23.31
N ARG A 105 -29.43 9.69 24.41
CA ARG A 105 -30.17 10.59 25.31
C ARG A 105 -29.25 11.58 26.03
N ASP A 106 -28.01 11.23 26.28
CA ASP A 106 -27.04 12.12 26.92
C ASP A 106 -26.42 13.13 25.92
N CYS A 107 -26.68 12.98 24.62
CA CYS A 107 -26.17 13.87 23.57
C CYS A 107 -27.20 14.95 23.17
N ASP A 108 -26.72 16.15 22.83
CA ASP A 108 -27.56 17.27 22.36
C ASP A 108 -27.85 17.17 20.86
N VAL A 109 -26.86 16.70 20.10
CA VAL A 109 -26.94 16.49 18.65
C VAL A 109 -26.62 15.03 18.34
N VAL A 110 -27.42 14.41 17.48
CA VAL A 110 -27.24 13.05 17.00
C VAL A 110 -27.16 13.09 15.48
N ILE A 111 -26.02 12.67 14.93
CA ILE A 111 -25.74 12.65 13.50
C ILE A 111 -25.67 11.19 13.05
N TYR A 112 -26.54 10.82 12.11
CA TYR A 112 -26.53 9.52 11.45
C TYR A 112 -26.18 9.67 9.98
N ASN A 113 -25.10 9.01 9.57
CA ASN A 113 -24.62 8.93 8.21
C ASN A 113 -25.04 7.60 7.57
N ILE A 114 -25.84 7.70 6.51
CA ILE A 114 -26.34 6.58 5.71
C ILE A 114 -25.89 6.66 4.24
N SER A 115 -25.00 7.62 3.91
CA SER A 115 -24.57 7.84 2.52
C SER A 115 -23.56 6.79 2.03
N GLN A 116 -22.87 6.10 2.94
CA GLN A 116 -21.77 5.17 2.62
C GLN A 116 -22.16 3.70 2.72
N HIS A 117 -22.94 3.34 3.75
CA HIS A 117 -23.27 1.96 4.04
C HIS A 117 -24.76 1.79 4.32
N SER A 118 -25.38 0.77 3.72
CA SER A 118 -26.82 0.52 3.78
C SER A 118 -27.28 -0.22 5.04
N ASP A 119 -26.36 -0.87 5.74
CA ASP A 119 -26.55 -1.51 7.06
C ASP A 119 -26.98 -0.49 8.13
N GLN A 120 -26.53 0.76 8.02
CA GLN A 120 -26.84 1.85 8.95
C GLN A 120 -28.31 2.31 8.88
N LEU A 121 -29.07 1.93 7.86
CA LEU A 121 -30.46 2.37 7.66
C LEU A 121 -31.39 1.91 8.78
N GLU A 122 -31.30 0.63 9.18
CA GLU A 122 -32.17 0.08 10.22
C GLU A 122 -31.88 0.69 11.59
N GLU A 123 -30.60 0.91 11.90
CA GLU A 123 -30.17 1.57 13.13
C GLU A 123 -30.62 3.02 13.17
N ALA A 124 -30.41 3.79 12.09
CA ALA A 124 -30.83 5.19 12.00
C ALA A 124 -32.35 5.34 12.16
N LEU A 125 -33.14 4.46 11.52
CA LEU A 125 -34.60 4.46 11.65
C LEU A 125 -35.01 4.15 13.11
N TRP A 126 -34.38 3.17 13.73
CA TRP A 126 -34.64 2.84 15.12
C TRP A 126 -34.27 4.00 16.05
N ALA A 127 -33.10 4.62 15.88
CA ALA A 127 -32.58 5.68 16.72
C ALA A 127 -33.49 6.91 16.69
N VAL A 128 -33.91 7.38 15.49
CA VAL A 128 -34.82 8.53 15.39
C VAL A 128 -36.19 8.22 15.99
N THR A 129 -36.69 6.98 15.82
CA THR A 129 -37.99 6.55 16.37
C THR A 129 -37.93 6.47 17.90
N ALA A 130 -36.84 5.93 18.45
CA ALA A 130 -36.64 5.79 19.88
C ALA A 130 -36.53 7.17 20.55
N LEU A 131 -35.75 8.08 19.97
CA LEU A 131 -35.65 9.46 20.44
C LEU A 131 -37.00 10.18 20.36
N HIS A 132 -37.75 10.04 19.26
CA HIS A 132 -39.08 10.65 19.12
C HIS A 132 -40.07 10.15 20.20
N ASN A 133 -40.05 8.85 20.52
CA ASN A 133 -40.90 8.28 21.57
C ASN A 133 -40.52 8.79 22.98
N GLU A 134 -39.26 9.13 23.22
CA GLU A 134 -38.76 9.62 24.51
C GLU A 134 -38.72 11.15 24.63
N MET A 135 -39.32 11.90 23.68
CA MET A 135 -39.32 13.37 23.68
C MET A 135 -39.79 14.00 25.01
N GLY A 136 -40.69 13.34 25.74
CA GLY A 136 -41.19 13.81 27.03
C GLY A 136 -40.20 13.67 28.20
N ILE A 137 -39.10 12.94 28.01
CA ILE A 137 -38.10 12.60 29.05
C ILE A 137 -36.81 13.41 28.85
N PHE A 138 -36.69 14.16 27.76
CA PHE A 138 -35.48 14.92 27.44
C PHE A 138 -35.14 15.96 28.52
N SER A 139 -33.86 16.03 28.86
CA SER A 139 -33.30 17.06 29.75
C SER A 139 -33.23 18.44 29.09
N GLY A 140 -33.24 18.50 27.75
CA GLY A 140 -33.13 19.71 26.95
C GLY A 140 -33.48 19.46 25.48
N PRO A 141 -33.48 20.49 24.62
CA PRO A 141 -33.78 20.35 23.20
C PRO A 141 -32.74 19.46 22.52
N LYS A 142 -33.18 18.56 21.66
CA LYS A 142 -32.31 17.65 20.91
C LYS A 142 -32.41 17.87 19.41
N MET A 143 -31.30 17.66 18.72
CA MET A 143 -31.22 17.73 17.27
C MET A 143 -30.83 16.37 16.68
N PHE A 144 -31.53 15.97 15.63
CA PHE A 144 -31.20 14.78 14.85
C PHE A 144 -30.88 15.19 13.40
N ILE A 145 -29.68 14.89 12.92
CA ILE A 145 -29.23 15.18 11.55
C ILE A 145 -29.00 13.84 10.83
N LEU A 146 -29.72 13.62 9.74
CA LEU A 146 -29.52 12.49 8.85
C LEU A 146 -28.73 12.94 7.62
N ILE A 147 -27.51 12.40 7.45
CA ILE A 147 -26.73 12.56 6.22
C ILE A 147 -27.17 11.48 5.24
N SER A 148 -27.95 11.89 4.25
CA SER A 148 -28.46 11.07 3.16
C SER A 148 -27.68 11.33 1.87
N THR A 149 -28.14 10.76 0.76
CA THR A 149 -27.48 10.78 -0.55
C THR A 149 -28.39 11.35 -1.64
N VAL A 150 -27.80 12.03 -2.62
CA VAL A 150 -28.49 12.47 -3.86
C VAL A 150 -29.10 11.31 -4.66
N MET A 151 -28.73 10.06 -4.39
CA MET A 151 -29.35 8.88 -5.03
C MET A 151 -30.85 8.73 -4.74
N THR A 152 -31.39 9.45 -3.76
CA THR A 152 -32.84 9.58 -3.55
C THR A 152 -33.54 10.42 -4.63
N TRP A 153 -32.76 11.03 -5.54
CA TRP A 153 -33.20 11.81 -6.71
C TRP A 153 -32.90 11.17 -8.06
N ALA A 154 -32.06 10.12 -8.13
CA ALA A 154 -31.47 9.61 -9.37
C ALA A 154 -32.46 9.21 -10.48
N CYS A 155 -33.73 8.93 -10.18
CA CYS A 155 -34.75 8.61 -11.18
C CYS A 155 -35.84 9.70 -11.32
N SER A 156 -35.56 10.90 -10.82
CA SER A 156 -36.45 12.05 -10.92
C SER A 156 -36.57 12.50 -12.36
N LYS A 157 -37.76 12.96 -12.75
CA LYS A 157 -37.95 13.55 -14.08
C LYS A 157 -37.41 14.98 -14.08
N PRO A 158 -36.86 15.47 -15.20
CA PRO A 158 -36.44 16.86 -15.34
C PRO A 158 -37.54 17.82 -14.87
N VAL A 159 -37.12 18.96 -14.30
CA VAL A 159 -38.04 19.97 -13.77
C VAL A 159 -38.95 20.50 -14.89
N ASP A 160 -38.37 20.70 -16.08
CA ASP A 160 -39.08 21.02 -17.32
C ASP A 160 -38.71 19.99 -18.42
N PRO A 161 -39.69 19.32 -19.06
CA PRO A 161 -39.42 18.47 -20.22
C PRO A 161 -38.88 19.22 -21.45
N GLU A 162 -39.08 20.53 -21.53
CA GLU A 162 -38.59 21.37 -22.64
C GLU A 162 -37.20 21.95 -22.39
N ASP A 163 -36.77 22.00 -21.12
CA ASP A 163 -35.46 22.48 -20.69
C ASP A 163 -34.79 21.48 -19.75
N LEU A 164 -33.97 20.61 -20.35
CA LEU A 164 -33.21 19.56 -19.66
C LEU A 164 -32.02 20.12 -18.87
N GLU A 165 -31.71 21.41 -19.00
CA GLU A 165 -30.55 22.03 -18.34
C GLU A 165 -30.89 22.61 -16.98
N LEU A 166 -32.19 22.76 -16.66
CA LEU A 166 -32.64 23.29 -15.38
C LEU A 166 -32.22 22.36 -14.21
N PRO A 167 -31.47 22.89 -13.22
CA PRO A 167 -31.01 22.10 -12.09
C PRO A 167 -32.15 21.75 -11.13
N PHE A 168 -32.00 20.63 -10.43
CA PHE A 168 -32.84 20.29 -9.30
C PHE A 168 -32.42 21.09 -8.06
N THR A 169 -33.41 21.73 -7.47
CA THR A 169 -33.25 22.55 -6.26
C THR A 169 -33.94 21.90 -5.07
N ASP A 170 -33.49 22.25 -3.88
CA ASP A 170 -34.00 21.75 -2.59
C ASP A 170 -35.44 22.17 -2.28
N ASP A 171 -35.95 23.22 -2.94
CA ASP A 171 -37.36 23.61 -2.89
C ASP A 171 -38.29 22.52 -3.46
N ILE A 172 -37.94 21.83 -4.54
CA ILE A 172 -38.79 20.83 -5.21
C ILE A 172 -38.62 19.41 -4.68
N PHE A 173 -38.03 19.25 -3.49
CA PHE A 173 -37.68 17.94 -2.94
C PHE A 173 -38.84 16.94 -2.89
N TRP A 174 -40.09 17.38 -2.69
CA TRP A 174 -41.25 16.48 -2.67
C TRP A 174 -41.56 15.77 -4.01
N ARG A 175 -40.98 16.20 -5.15
CA ARG A 175 -41.18 15.58 -6.47
C ARG A 175 -40.19 14.46 -6.81
N ARG A 176 -39.19 14.23 -5.95
CA ARG A 176 -38.07 13.32 -6.22
C ARG A 176 -38.48 11.85 -6.36
N ARG A 177 -37.67 11.10 -7.11
CA ARG A 177 -37.76 9.64 -7.25
C ARG A 177 -36.39 9.01 -7.06
N ALA A 178 -36.30 8.12 -6.08
CA ALA A 178 -35.06 7.41 -5.76
C ALA A 178 -34.75 6.30 -6.77
N HIS A 179 -33.45 6.00 -6.89
CA HIS A 179 -32.99 4.78 -7.53
C HIS A 179 -33.61 3.53 -6.84
N PRO A 180 -33.88 2.42 -7.56
CA PRO A 180 -34.46 1.22 -6.97
C PRO A 180 -33.73 0.70 -5.72
N ASN A 181 -32.40 0.78 -5.70
CA ASN A 181 -31.57 0.34 -4.57
C ASN A 181 -31.60 1.32 -3.37
N PHE A 182 -32.09 2.55 -3.56
CA PHE A 182 -32.09 3.62 -2.56
C PHE A 182 -33.51 4.02 -2.11
N LYS A 183 -34.50 3.17 -2.36
CA LYS A 183 -35.88 3.41 -1.91
C LYS A 183 -35.99 3.46 -0.38
N GLN A 184 -35.22 2.62 0.31
CA GLN A 184 -35.21 2.59 1.78
C GLN A 184 -34.63 3.89 2.36
N HIS A 185 -33.58 4.46 1.75
CA HIS A 185 -33.07 5.79 2.10
C HIS A 185 -34.17 6.84 2.00
N LEU A 186 -34.89 6.90 0.88
CA LEU A 186 -35.97 7.86 0.67
C LEU A 186 -37.11 7.71 1.70
N ASP A 187 -37.45 6.48 2.08
CA ASP A 187 -38.51 6.24 3.07
C ASP A 187 -38.07 6.65 4.48
N LEU A 188 -36.81 6.41 4.85
CA LEU A 188 -36.22 6.93 6.09
C LEU A 188 -36.21 8.46 6.13
N GLU A 189 -35.80 9.13 5.05
CA GLU A 189 -35.83 10.60 4.96
C GLU A 189 -37.23 11.17 5.26
N LYS A 190 -38.28 10.54 4.71
CA LYS A 190 -39.68 10.96 4.93
C LYS A 190 -40.09 10.80 6.40
N GLU A 191 -39.70 9.69 7.04
CA GLU A 191 -40.01 9.46 8.45
C GLU A 191 -39.28 10.45 9.35
N VAL A 192 -38.01 10.77 9.08
CA VAL A 192 -37.25 11.80 9.82
C VAL A 192 -37.94 13.18 9.73
N VAL A 193 -38.33 13.59 8.52
CA VAL A 193 -39.04 14.87 8.31
C VAL A 193 -40.41 14.87 8.98
N LYS A 194 -41.12 13.74 9.01
CA LYS A 194 -42.42 13.59 9.67
C LYS A 194 -42.30 13.71 11.18
N MET A 195 -41.28 13.10 11.78
CA MET A 195 -41.02 13.17 13.23
C MET A 195 -40.71 14.60 13.68
N GLY A 196 -39.87 15.33 12.93
CA GLY A 196 -39.54 16.73 13.24
C GLY A 196 -40.69 17.73 13.17
N LYS A 197 -41.80 17.36 12.52
CA LYS A 197 -43.03 18.19 12.49
C LYS A 197 -43.85 18.13 13.78
N THR A 198 -43.54 17.20 14.70
CA THR A 198 -44.33 16.98 15.92
C THR A 198 -44.12 18.10 16.93
N ASP A 199 -42.88 18.28 17.40
CA ASP A 199 -42.49 19.40 18.26
C ASP A 199 -41.04 19.76 18.00
N ARG A 200 -40.85 20.79 17.18
CA ARG A 200 -39.55 21.28 16.75
C ARG A 200 -38.73 21.91 17.89
N THR A 201 -39.40 22.41 18.93
CA THR A 201 -38.70 23.10 20.03
C THR A 201 -37.97 22.13 20.94
N LEU A 202 -38.51 20.92 21.09
CA LEU A 202 -37.90 19.85 21.87
C LEU A 202 -37.08 18.89 21.00
N PHE A 203 -37.50 18.64 19.76
CA PHE A 203 -36.82 17.71 18.86
C PHE A 203 -36.81 18.24 17.42
N SER A 204 -35.68 18.84 17.02
CA SER A 204 -35.47 19.31 15.65
C SER A 204 -34.82 18.23 14.81
N THR A 205 -35.38 17.92 13.63
CA THR A 205 -34.79 16.95 12.70
C THR A 205 -34.37 17.62 11.40
N TYR A 206 -33.27 17.15 10.82
CA TYR A 206 -32.74 17.63 9.55
C TYR A 206 -32.33 16.46 8.68
N VAL A 207 -32.62 16.56 7.40
CA VAL A 207 -32.14 15.65 6.36
C VAL A 207 -31.22 16.45 5.45
N LEU A 208 -29.96 16.04 5.39
CA LEU A 208 -28.93 16.63 4.55
C LEU A 208 -28.61 15.64 3.44
N ALA A 209 -29.05 15.90 2.20
CA ALA A 209 -28.70 15.06 1.07
C ALA A 209 -27.37 15.53 0.47
N SER A 210 -26.32 14.75 0.66
CA SER A 210 -24.99 15.06 0.12
C SER A 210 -24.84 14.57 -1.31
N GLY A 211 -24.14 15.35 -2.14
CA GLY A 211 -23.49 14.85 -3.35
C GLY A 211 -22.47 13.75 -3.06
N LEU A 212 -21.82 13.25 -4.11
CA LEU A 212 -20.71 12.32 -3.97
C LEU A 212 -19.55 13.03 -3.25
N GLN A 213 -19.12 12.42 -2.15
CA GLN A 213 -18.19 13.05 -1.21
C GLN A 213 -16.73 12.79 -1.64
N TYR A 214 -15.91 13.84 -1.67
CA TYR A 214 -14.47 13.79 -2.04
C TYR A 214 -13.60 14.60 -1.07
N GLY A 215 -12.26 14.48 -1.19
CA GLY A 215 -11.27 15.17 -0.33
C GLY A 215 -10.61 14.26 0.71
N MET A 216 -9.44 14.61 1.23
CA MET A 216 -8.79 13.90 2.35
C MET A 216 -8.62 12.37 2.19
N GLY A 217 -8.63 11.75 0.98
CA GLY A 217 -8.37 10.30 0.83
C GLY A 217 -9.29 9.49 -0.10
N GLU A 218 -9.96 10.19 -1.01
CA GLU A 218 -11.03 9.87 -1.99
C GLU A 218 -11.70 8.50 -1.91
N GLN A 219 -13.02 8.52 -1.67
CA GLN A 219 -13.93 7.38 -1.51
C GLN A 219 -14.30 6.68 -2.81
N VAL A 220 -15.43 7.09 -3.42
CA VAL A 220 -15.96 6.50 -4.66
C VAL A 220 -14.93 6.65 -5.79
N PHE A 221 -14.11 7.70 -5.72
CA PHE A 221 -13.05 7.99 -6.69
C PHE A 221 -11.71 7.30 -6.38
N HIS A 222 -11.60 6.53 -5.29
CA HIS A 222 -10.35 5.89 -4.86
C HIS A 222 -9.70 5.11 -5.99
N PHE A 223 -10.50 4.33 -6.71
CA PHE A 223 -10.04 3.47 -7.79
C PHE A 223 -9.29 4.26 -8.87
N PHE A 224 -9.82 5.42 -9.29
CA PHE A 224 -9.20 6.24 -10.33
C PHE A 224 -7.90 6.88 -9.84
N PHE A 225 -7.88 7.35 -8.59
CA PHE A 225 -6.68 7.93 -7.98
C PHE A 225 -5.57 6.87 -7.82
N LYS A 226 -5.91 5.69 -7.30
CA LYS A 226 -4.98 4.57 -7.11
C LYS A 226 -4.43 4.04 -8.44
N THR A 227 -5.29 3.85 -9.44
CA THR A 227 -4.86 3.37 -10.77
C THR A 227 -3.96 4.40 -11.47
N SER A 228 -4.30 5.68 -11.37
CA SER A 228 -3.49 6.78 -11.90
C SER A 228 -2.14 6.88 -11.20
N TRP A 229 -2.11 6.76 -9.87
CA TRP A 229 -0.89 6.80 -9.06
C TRP A 229 0.09 5.67 -9.37
N LEU A 230 -0.42 4.45 -9.56
CA LEU A 230 0.42 3.28 -9.87
C LEU A 230 1.03 3.36 -11.27
N GLY A 231 0.35 4.01 -12.23
CA GLY A 231 0.87 4.26 -13.57
C GLY A 231 1.09 2.99 -14.41
N HIS A 232 0.53 1.84 -14.03
CA HIS A 232 0.65 0.59 -14.79
C HIS A 232 -0.15 0.61 -16.10
N GLU A 233 -1.23 1.39 -16.15
CA GLU A 233 -2.07 1.50 -17.33
C GLU A 233 -1.74 2.77 -18.11
N HIS A 234 -1.57 2.64 -19.43
CA HIS A 234 -1.31 3.77 -20.32
C HIS A 234 -2.53 4.69 -20.51
N ALA A 235 -3.73 4.25 -20.13
CA ALA A 235 -4.95 5.05 -20.18
C ALA A 235 -5.93 4.59 -19.10
N ILE A 236 -6.51 5.53 -18.37
CA ILE A 236 -7.43 5.26 -17.25
C ILE A 236 -8.84 4.92 -17.79
N PRO A 237 -9.48 3.86 -17.31
CA PRO A 237 -10.80 3.46 -17.79
C PRO A 237 -11.90 4.42 -17.30
N VAL A 238 -12.73 4.89 -18.22
CA VAL A 238 -14.01 5.57 -17.94
C VAL A 238 -15.13 4.59 -18.26
N TYR A 239 -15.97 4.26 -17.28
CA TYR A 239 -17.05 3.31 -17.46
C TYR A 239 -18.30 4.01 -18.00
N GLY A 240 -18.83 3.52 -19.12
CA GLY A 240 -19.95 4.14 -19.84
C GLY A 240 -19.51 5.26 -20.79
N ASP A 241 -20.46 6.11 -21.16
CA ASP A 241 -20.22 7.20 -22.12
C ASP A 241 -19.49 8.39 -21.49
N GLY A 242 -19.56 8.54 -20.16
CA GLY A 242 -18.89 9.59 -19.39
C GLY A 242 -19.59 10.95 -19.37
N ASN A 243 -20.68 11.11 -20.13
CA ASN A 243 -21.40 12.38 -20.27
C ASN A 243 -22.35 12.70 -19.10
N ASN A 244 -22.47 11.80 -18.13
CA ASN A 244 -23.37 11.98 -17.00
C ASN A 244 -22.79 12.99 -16.01
N ILE A 245 -23.66 13.86 -15.48
CA ILE A 245 -23.26 14.90 -14.52
C ILE A 245 -23.38 14.35 -13.11
N VAL A 246 -22.27 14.40 -12.38
CA VAL A 246 -22.13 13.81 -11.05
C VAL A 246 -22.09 14.95 -10.03
N PRO A 247 -23.14 15.15 -9.20
CA PRO A 247 -23.10 16.13 -8.13
C PRO A 247 -22.07 15.73 -7.08
N THR A 248 -21.13 16.62 -6.77
CA THR A 248 -20.07 16.37 -5.81
C THR A 248 -20.14 17.33 -4.61
N ILE A 249 -19.45 16.98 -3.53
CA ILE A 249 -19.19 17.91 -2.41
C ILE A 249 -17.90 17.53 -1.69
N HIS A 250 -17.08 18.52 -1.36
CA HIS A 250 -15.89 18.30 -0.56
C HIS A 250 -16.27 17.98 0.90
N ILE A 251 -15.55 17.05 1.53
CA ILE A 251 -15.90 16.56 2.88
C ILE A 251 -15.82 17.64 3.95
N ASN A 252 -14.89 18.60 3.82
CA ASN A 252 -14.79 19.73 4.75
C ASN A 252 -15.94 20.72 4.57
N ASP A 253 -16.42 20.90 3.33
CA ASP A 253 -17.58 21.76 3.06
C ASP A 253 -18.85 21.12 3.62
N LEU A 254 -19.01 19.81 3.47
CA LEU A 254 -20.11 19.06 4.09
C LEU A 254 -20.09 19.19 5.62
N ALA A 255 -18.92 19.07 6.24
CA ALA A 255 -18.77 19.22 7.68
C ALA A 255 -19.06 20.67 8.14
N SER A 256 -18.67 21.67 7.35
CA SER A 256 -19.00 23.08 7.59
C SER A 256 -20.50 23.36 7.48
N VAL A 257 -21.19 22.74 6.53
CA VAL A 257 -22.66 22.80 6.44
C VAL A 257 -23.31 22.19 7.68
N ILE A 258 -22.84 21.03 8.15
CA ILE A 258 -23.36 20.39 9.37
C ILE A 258 -23.18 21.28 10.59
N LYS A 259 -21.99 21.91 10.75
CA LYS A 259 -21.72 22.86 11.83
C LYS A 259 -22.71 24.03 11.80
N ASN A 260 -22.91 24.64 10.64
CA ASN A 260 -23.87 25.74 10.46
C ASN A 260 -25.32 25.31 10.77
N VAL A 261 -25.72 24.08 10.44
CA VAL A 261 -27.04 23.54 10.81
C VAL A 261 -27.18 23.42 12.34
N ILE A 262 -26.14 22.97 13.04
CA ILE A 262 -26.12 22.83 14.51
C ILE A 262 -26.23 24.19 15.20
N GLU A 263 -25.59 25.22 14.63
CA GLU A 263 -25.53 26.57 15.19
C GLU A 263 -26.78 27.38 14.89
N LEU A 264 -27.20 27.43 13.62
CA LEU A 264 -28.23 28.35 13.13
C LEU A 264 -29.64 27.75 13.10
N GLN A 265 -29.77 26.41 13.12
CA GLN A 265 -31.04 25.68 13.15
C GLN A 265 -32.05 26.15 12.08
N PRO A 266 -31.70 26.03 10.78
CA PRO A 266 -32.46 26.63 9.68
C PRO A 266 -33.91 26.12 9.63
N LYS A 267 -34.84 26.92 9.08
CA LYS A 267 -36.26 26.57 8.94
C LYS A 267 -36.54 25.31 8.09
N PRO A 268 -35.96 25.11 6.91
CA PRO A 268 -36.21 23.89 6.12
C PRO A 268 -35.70 22.63 6.85
N TYR A 269 -36.48 21.54 6.78
CA TYR A 269 -36.10 20.22 7.33
C TYR A 269 -35.22 19.43 6.37
N TYR A 270 -35.19 19.81 5.10
CA TYR A 270 -34.45 19.13 4.04
C TYR A 270 -33.50 20.13 3.41
N LEU A 271 -32.22 19.78 3.33
CA LEU A 271 -31.16 20.58 2.77
C LEU A 271 -30.39 19.74 1.75
N LEU A 272 -30.05 20.34 0.62
CA LEU A 272 -29.17 19.73 -0.38
C LEU A 272 -27.75 20.28 -0.16
N ALA A 273 -26.76 19.40 -0.14
CA ALA A 273 -25.35 19.75 0.00
C ALA A 273 -24.57 19.25 -1.22
N VAL A 274 -24.41 20.13 -2.20
CA VAL A 274 -23.64 19.94 -3.43
C VAL A 274 -22.81 21.20 -3.68
N ASP A 275 -21.66 21.05 -4.31
CA ASP A 275 -20.88 22.17 -4.82
C ASP A 275 -21.58 22.85 -6.02
N SER A 276 -21.05 23.98 -6.49
CA SER A 276 -21.61 24.72 -7.62
C SER A 276 -21.20 24.14 -8.98
N SER A 277 -20.50 22.99 -8.99
CA SER A 277 -19.93 22.40 -10.19
C SER A 277 -20.90 21.45 -10.88
N ASN A 278 -20.79 21.37 -12.21
CA ASN A 278 -21.58 20.44 -13.04
C ASN A 278 -20.65 19.60 -13.91
N ASN A 279 -19.65 19.00 -13.27
CA ASN A 279 -18.62 18.23 -13.95
C ASN A 279 -19.17 16.89 -14.44
N THR A 280 -18.77 16.50 -15.65
CA THR A 280 -19.08 15.15 -16.16
C THR A 280 -18.14 14.11 -15.56
N MET A 281 -18.57 12.85 -15.55
CA MET A 281 -17.69 11.75 -15.11
C MET A 281 -16.42 11.65 -15.98
N GLU A 282 -16.51 11.95 -17.28
CA GLU A 282 -15.35 12.02 -18.17
C GLU A 282 -14.38 13.13 -17.75
N ASP A 283 -14.87 14.33 -17.45
CA ASP A 283 -14.04 15.46 -17.03
C ASP A 283 -13.32 15.17 -15.72
N ILE A 284 -14.03 14.60 -14.73
CA ILE A 284 -13.44 14.20 -13.44
C ILE A 284 -12.29 13.22 -13.66
N VAL A 285 -12.54 12.12 -14.40
CA VAL A 285 -11.52 11.08 -14.61
C VAL A 285 -10.36 11.59 -15.47
N LYS A 286 -10.63 12.46 -16.44
CA LYS A 286 -9.60 13.08 -17.29
C LYS A 286 -8.68 13.98 -16.47
N THR A 287 -9.23 14.81 -15.58
CA THR A 287 -8.45 15.68 -14.71
C THR A 287 -7.63 14.89 -13.69
N VAL A 288 -8.19 13.81 -13.12
CA VAL A 288 -7.42 12.87 -12.29
C VAL A 288 -6.28 12.25 -13.10
N ALA A 289 -6.55 11.81 -14.33
CA ALA A 289 -5.54 11.20 -15.19
C ALA A 289 -4.45 12.21 -15.59
N SER A 290 -4.75 13.49 -15.79
CA SER A 290 -3.74 14.50 -16.13
C SER A 290 -2.86 14.90 -14.95
N VAL A 291 -3.45 15.05 -13.76
CA VAL A 291 -2.71 15.48 -12.56
C VAL A 291 -1.89 14.33 -11.96
N LEU A 292 -2.49 13.14 -11.82
CA LEU A 292 -1.85 11.99 -11.18
C LEU A 292 -1.29 10.96 -12.16
N GLY A 293 -1.87 10.83 -13.34
CA GLY A 293 -1.67 9.67 -14.21
C GLY A 293 -1.01 9.99 -15.55
N PRO A 294 -1.27 9.18 -16.59
CA PRO A 294 -0.69 9.33 -17.93
C PRO A 294 -1.41 10.38 -18.80
N GLY A 295 -2.45 11.05 -18.29
CA GLY A 295 -3.26 12.04 -19.02
C GLY A 295 -4.22 11.46 -20.08
N LYS A 296 -4.13 10.16 -20.39
CA LYS A 296 -4.98 9.48 -21.38
C LYS A 296 -6.13 8.74 -20.69
N ILE A 297 -7.31 8.76 -21.31
CA ILE A 297 -8.51 8.05 -20.86
C ILE A 297 -8.97 7.04 -21.91
N ARG A 298 -9.65 5.98 -21.47
CA ARG A 298 -10.23 4.96 -22.35
C ARG A 298 -11.65 4.59 -21.91
N LYS A 299 -12.62 4.79 -22.80
CA LYS A 299 -14.01 4.38 -22.53
C LYS A 299 -14.14 2.85 -22.51
N ARG A 300 -14.87 2.33 -21.53
CA ARG A 300 -15.16 0.91 -21.31
C ARG A 300 -16.66 0.71 -21.12
N PRO A 301 -17.23 -0.43 -21.55
CA PRO A 301 -18.60 -0.75 -21.24
C PRO A 301 -18.77 -0.86 -19.73
N PHE A 302 -19.92 -0.42 -19.23
CA PHE A 302 -20.17 -0.32 -17.80
C PHE A 302 -20.22 -1.68 -17.10
N GLU A 303 -20.58 -2.75 -17.81
CA GLU A 303 -20.57 -4.12 -17.27
C GLU A 303 -19.17 -4.56 -16.81
N GLU A 304 -18.10 -3.96 -17.35
CA GLU A 304 -16.73 -4.19 -16.89
C GLU A 304 -16.46 -3.56 -15.51
N ALA A 305 -17.22 -2.55 -15.07
CA ALA A 305 -17.09 -1.96 -13.73
C ALA A 305 -17.39 -3.01 -12.66
N ALA A 306 -18.42 -3.83 -12.87
CA ALA A 306 -18.80 -4.90 -11.94
C ALA A 306 -17.77 -6.05 -11.86
N LEU A 307 -16.85 -6.16 -12.81
CA LEU A 307 -15.74 -7.12 -12.76
C LEU A 307 -14.56 -6.62 -11.92
N THR A 308 -14.54 -5.33 -11.62
CA THR A 308 -13.47 -4.68 -10.86
C THR A 308 -13.74 -4.88 -9.37
N GLN A 309 -12.83 -5.54 -8.65
CA GLN A 309 -13.02 -5.90 -7.24
C GLN A 309 -13.05 -4.68 -6.30
N ASP A 310 -12.58 -3.53 -6.76
CA ASP A 310 -12.46 -2.31 -5.97
C ASP A 310 -13.78 -1.50 -5.89
N PHE A 311 -14.87 -1.94 -6.57
CA PHE A 311 -16.17 -1.25 -6.54
C PHE A 311 -17.28 -2.06 -5.88
N SER A 312 -18.05 -1.40 -5.01
CA SER A 312 -19.34 -1.87 -4.52
C SER A 312 -20.48 -1.50 -5.48
N MET A 313 -21.59 -2.24 -5.42
CA MET A 313 -22.77 -1.94 -6.24
C MET A 313 -23.33 -0.52 -6.00
N MET A 314 -23.21 -0.02 -4.77
CA MET A 314 -23.68 1.31 -4.40
C MET A 314 -22.82 2.42 -5.03
N GLU A 315 -21.49 2.24 -5.07
CA GLU A 315 -20.55 3.16 -5.71
C GLU A 315 -20.75 3.17 -7.23
N ILE A 316 -20.93 1.98 -7.81
CA ILE A 316 -21.24 1.78 -9.22
C ILE A 316 -22.52 2.56 -9.62
N ASP A 317 -23.61 2.38 -8.87
CA ASP A 317 -24.85 3.10 -9.11
C ASP A 317 -24.67 4.62 -8.94
N SER A 318 -23.83 5.04 -7.98
CA SER A 318 -23.58 6.46 -7.70
C SER A 318 -22.76 7.14 -8.80
N MET A 319 -21.83 6.43 -9.44
CA MET A 319 -21.06 6.95 -10.59
C MET A 319 -21.90 7.09 -11.86
N LEU A 320 -23.05 6.40 -11.96
CA LEU A 320 -23.98 6.50 -13.08
C LEU A 320 -25.01 7.61 -12.94
N VAL A 321 -24.98 8.33 -11.82
CA VAL A 321 -25.94 9.41 -11.59
C VAL A 321 -25.78 10.48 -12.67
N ASP A 322 -26.92 10.95 -13.18
CA ASP A 322 -26.99 12.08 -14.12
C ASP A 322 -27.98 13.10 -13.55
N LEU A 323 -27.46 14.01 -12.73
CA LEU A 323 -28.26 15.02 -12.03
C LEU A 323 -27.51 16.35 -12.07
N ARG A 324 -28.17 17.39 -12.59
CA ARG A 324 -27.78 18.79 -12.36
C ARG A 324 -28.50 19.26 -11.12
N MET A 325 -27.79 19.74 -10.10
CA MET A 325 -28.40 20.15 -8.84
C MET A 325 -27.82 21.47 -8.34
N GLU A 326 -28.62 22.25 -7.62
CA GLU A 326 -28.17 23.50 -7.01
C GLU A 326 -28.71 23.63 -5.57
N ALA A 327 -27.81 23.89 -4.63
CA ALA A 327 -28.12 24.05 -3.21
C ALA A 327 -28.53 25.51 -2.88
N VAL A 328 -29.78 25.87 -3.19
CA VAL A 328 -30.29 27.24 -3.00
C VAL A 328 -30.34 27.62 -1.53
N TYR A 329 -30.85 26.75 -0.65
CA TYR A 329 -30.93 27.09 0.77
C TYR A 329 -29.56 27.26 1.43
N LEU A 330 -28.52 26.57 0.97
CA LEU A 330 -27.18 26.75 1.54
C LEU A 330 -26.62 28.13 1.19
N LYS A 331 -26.76 28.56 -0.06
CA LYS A 331 -26.31 29.89 -0.53
C LYS A 331 -27.07 31.04 0.14
N GLU A 332 -28.36 30.85 0.42
CA GLU A 332 -29.20 31.89 1.02
C GLU A 332 -29.11 31.95 2.56
N LEU A 333 -28.99 30.80 3.23
CA LEU A 333 -29.11 30.73 4.70
C LEU A 333 -27.76 30.80 5.42
N PHE A 334 -26.66 30.51 4.75
CA PHE A 334 -25.35 30.37 5.38
C PHE A 334 -24.27 31.20 4.70
N SER A 335 -23.39 31.77 5.51
CA SER A 335 -22.14 32.39 5.06
C SER A 335 -21.00 31.38 5.27
N ILE A 336 -20.87 30.44 4.34
CA ILE A 336 -19.87 29.36 4.41
C ILE A 336 -18.58 29.82 3.73
N SER A 337 -17.44 29.63 4.39
CA SER A 337 -16.13 29.66 3.76
C SER A 337 -15.90 28.35 3.02
N TRP A 338 -16.29 28.31 1.75
CA TRP A 338 -16.12 27.12 0.93
C TRP A 338 -14.65 26.85 0.64
N VAL A 339 -14.24 25.60 0.81
CA VAL A 339 -12.92 25.11 0.39
C VAL A 339 -12.94 24.85 -1.12
N CYS A 340 -14.01 24.22 -1.65
CA CYS A 340 -14.09 23.86 -3.07
C CYS A 340 -15.46 24.22 -3.69
N ASP A 341 -15.85 25.51 -3.71
CA ASP A 341 -17.12 25.93 -4.33
C ASP A 341 -17.15 25.67 -5.85
N SER A 342 -16.01 25.84 -6.53
CA SER A 342 -15.85 25.54 -7.96
C SER A 342 -15.82 24.03 -8.28
N GLY A 343 -15.77 23.18 -7.26
CA GLY A 343 -15.85 21.71 -7.36
C GLY A 343 -14.52 20.99 -7.53
N LEU A 344 -14.61 19.69 -7.80
CA LEU A 344 -13.47 18.77 -7.79
C LEU A 344 -12.46 19.02 -8.93
N VAL A 345 -12.94 19.35 -10.14
CA VAL A 345 -12.07 19.51 -11.32
C VAL A 345 -11.13 20.70 -11.17
N ASP A 346 -11.66 21.84 -10.72
CA ASP A 346 -10.87 23.07 -10.58
C ASP A 346 -9.89 23.02 -9.40
N ASN A 347 -10.21 22.26 -8.35
CA ASN A 347 -9.39 22.14 -7.13
C ASN A 347 -8.63 20.80 -7.05
N MET A 348 -8.41 20.12 -8.18
CA MET A 348 -7.84 18.78 -8.21
C MET A 348 -6.45 18.71 -7.56
N GLU A 349 -5.59 19.72 -7.76
CA GLU A 349 -4.23 19.71 -7.20
C GLU A 349 -4.23 19.68 -5.67
N GLN A 350 -5.06 20.52 -5.05
CA GLN A 350 -5.24 20.53 -3.59
C GLN A 350 -5.77 19.17 -3.10
N VAL A 351 -6.79 18.62 -3.76
CA VAL A 351 -7.37 17.31 -3.39
C VAL A 351 -6.34 16.19 -3.50
N VAL A 352 -5.47 16.23 -4.52
CA VAL A 352 -4.37 15.28 -4.68
C VAL A 352 -3.33 15.41 -3.56
N GLU A 353 -3.04 16.60 -3.08
CA GLU A 353 -2.15 16.79 -1.93
C GLU A 353 -2.78 16.25 -0.64
N GLU A 354 -4.06 16.52 -0.40
CA GLU A 354 -4.81 15.95 0.71
C GLU A 354 -4.85 14.42 0.66
N TYR A 355 -5.01 13.84 -0.53
CA TYR A 355 -4.93 12.40 -0.76
C TYR A 355 -3.58 11.83 -0.33
N ARG A 356 -2.50 12.49 -0.74
CA ARG A 356 -1.12 12.09 -0.45
C ARG A 356 -0.83 12.12 1.04
N LEU A 357 -1.21 13.21 1.70
CA LEU A 357 -1.01 13.38 3.13
C LEU A 357 -1.82 12.35 3.92
N THR A 358 -3.10 12.16 3.59
CA THR A 358 -3.98 11.28 4.37
C THR A 358 -3.61 9.80 4.22
N ARG A 359 -3.12 9.38 3.06
CA ARG A 359 -2.69 7.99 2.81
C ARG A 359 -1.21 7.75 3.13
N GLY A 360 -0.44 8.78 3.49
CA GLY A 360 1.01 8.70 3.70
C GLY A 360 1.80 8.42 2.41
N LEU A 361 1.26 8.80 1.26
CA LEU A 361 1.85 8.60 -0.07
C LEU A 361 2.82 9.73 -0.41
N LEU A 362 3.98 9.71 0.24
CA LEU A 362 5.03 10.72 0.07
C LEU A 362 6.15 10.18 -0.82
N PRO A 363 6.56 10.92 -1.87
CA PRO A 363 7.60 10.48 -2.78
C PRO A 363 8.93 10.37 -2.06
N VAL A 364 9.65 9.27 -2.27
CA VAL A 364 11.00 9.08 -1.72
C VAL A 364 12.02 9.42 -2.80
N ARG A 365 12.85 10.44 -2.55
CA ARG A 365 13.80 10.98 -3.54
C ARG A 365 15.22 10.79 -3.03
N LEU A 366 16.01 10.03 -3.79
CA LEU A 366 17.36 9.62 -3.40
C LEU A 366 18.36 9.95 -4.50
N CYS A 367 19.56 10.33 -4.10
CA CYS A 367 20.71 10.46 -5.00
C CYS A 367 21.82 9.52 -4.53
N VAL A 368 22.36 8.70 -5.42
CA VAL A 368 23.43 7.73 -5.11
C VAL A 368 24.72 8.16 -5.78
N LEU A 369 25.72 8.49 -4.96
CA LEU A 369 27.04 8.96 -5.37
C LEU A 369 28.12 7.97 -4.92
N GLY A 370 29.22 7.89 -5.66
CA GLY A 370 30.35 7.03 -5.29
C GLY A 370 31.31 6.75 -6.46
N PRO A 371 32.43 6.06 -6.21
CA PRO A 371 33.41 5.78 -7.25
C PRO A 371 32.88 4.77 -8.29
N PRO A 372 33.50 4.70 -9.49
CA PRO A 372 33.13 3.71 -10.48
C PRO A 372 33.33 2.27 -9.95
N ALA A 373 32.50 1.33 -10.41
CA ALA A 373 32.52 -0.10 -10.04
C ALA A 373 32.18 -0.46 -8.58
N VAL A 374 31.84 0.48 -7.70
CA VAL A 374 31.43 0.18 -6.30
C VAL A 374 30.11 -0.60 -6.21
N GLY A 375 29.26 -0.49 -7.22
CA GLY A 375 27.96 -1.16 -7.29
C GLY A 375 26.75 -0.25 -7.09
N LYS A 376 26.87 1.06 -7.36
CA LYS A 376 25.78 2.07 -7.28
C LYS A 376 24.50 1.57 -7.93
N SER A 377 24.53 1.22 -9.22
CA SER A 377 23.37 0.71 -9.95
C SER A 377 22.76 -0.57 -9.36
N THR A 378 23.57 -1.41 -8.69
CA THR A 378 23.03 -2.60 -7.98
C THR A 378 22.29 -2.20 -6.70
N VAL A 379 22.81 -1.23 -5.95
CA VAL A 379 22.17 -0.68 -4.76
C VAL A 379 20.91 0.09 -5.14
N SER A 380 20.99 0.99 -6.14
CA SER A 380 19.85 1.77 -6.66
C SER A 380 18.72 0.85 -7.12
N ARG A 381 19.00 -0.19 -7.90
CA ARG A 381 17.99 -1.16 -8.34
C ARG A 381 17.32 -1.87 -7.17
N ARG A 382 18.08 -2.33 -6.17
CA ARG A 382 17.52 -2.97 -4.96
C ARG A 382 16.64 -2.04 -4.15
N ILE A 383 16.99 -0.75 -4.08
CA ILE A 383 16.15 0.26 -3.41
C ILE A 383 14.87 0.46 -4.22
N CYS A 384 14.97 0.65 -5.53
CA CYS A 384 13.82 0.82 -6.42
C CYS A 384 12.85 -0.36 -6.35
N GLU A 385 13.34 -1.59 -6.35
CA GLU A 385 12.51 -2.80 -6.20
C GLU A 385 11.77 -2.85 -4.85
N ARG A 386 12.45 -2.47 -3.77
CA ARG A 386 11.89 -2.57 -2.40
C ARG A 386 10.91 -1.43 -2.08
N TYR A 387 11.17 -0.23 -2.57
CA TYR A 387 10.36 0.96 -2.32
C TYR A 387 9.39 1.28 -3.47
N LYS A 388 9.42 0.51 -4.56
CA LYS A 388 8.67 0.78 -5.81
C LYS A 388 8.92 2.20 -6.31
N LEU A 389 10.21 2.54 -6.52
CA LEU A 389 10.66 3.85 -7.01
C LEU A 389 11.16 3.73 -8.46
N HIS A 390 11.25 4.87 -9.15
CA HIS A 390 11.84 4.92 -10.48
C HIS A 390 13.37 5.00 -10.40
N HIS A 391 14.05 4.03 -11.03
CA HIS A 391 15.50 4.09 -11.24
C HIS A 391 15.77 5.05 -12.40
N ILE A 392 16.53 6.11 -12.15
CA ILE A 392 16.87 7.10 -13.17
C ILE A 392 18.35 6.94 -13.49
N THR A 393 18.63 6.44 -14.69
CA THR A 393 19.96 6.39 -15.29
C THR A 393 19.98 7.16 -16.59
N LEU A 394 21.12 7.78 -16.95
CA LEU A 394 21.27 8.50 -18.22
C LEU A 394 20.86 7.65 -19.43
N LYS A 395 21.25 6.38 -19.46
CA LYS A 395 20.97 5.48 -20.59
C LYS A 395 19.47 5.23 -20.74
N GLU A 396 18.77 4.98 -19.63
CA GLU A 396 17.33 4.74 -19.64
C GLU A 396 16.56 6.00 -20.01
N THR A 397 16.90 7.16 -19.42
CA THR A 397 16.25 8.43 -19.76
C THR A 397 16.45 8.80 -21.23
N LEU A 398 17.65 8.57 -21.78
CA LEU A 398 17.91 8.78 -23.22
C LEU A 398 17.05 7.85 -24.08
N SER A 399 16.97 6.56 -23.74
CA SER A 399 16.16 5.61 -24.51
C SER A 399 14.66 5.92 -24.45
N GLU A 400 14.16 6.34 -23.29
CA GLU A 400 12.74 6.68 -23.10
C GLU A 400 12.37 7.98 -23.82
N THR A 401 13.20 9.02 -23.72
CA THR A 401 12.99 10.29 -24.43
C THR A 401 13.02 10.09 -25.94
N ILE A 402 13.93 9.27 -26.46
CA ILE A 402 13.94 8.89 -27.89
C ILE A 402 12.63 8.18 -28.26
N ALA A 403 12.17 7.21 -27.46
CA ALA A 403 10.93 6.49 -27.74
C ALA A 403 9.69 7.42 -27.69
N GLN A 404 9.66 8.39 -26.77
CA GLN A 404 8.60 9.39 -26.68
C GLN A 404 8.59 10.32 -27.89
N LEU A 405 9.76 10.78 -28.33
CA LEU A 405 9.91 11.60 -29.53
C LEU A 405 9.53 10.81 -30.79
N GLU A 406 9.89 9.53 -30.89
CA GLU A 406 9.46 8.64 -31.98
C GLU A 406 7.93 8.46 -32.00
N ASP A 407 7.30 8.26 -30.84
CA ASP A 407 5.84 8.12 -30.73
C ASP A 407 5.11 9.43 -31.09
N ALA A 408 5.65 10.57 -30.66
CA ALA A 408 5.12 11.90 -30.98
C ALA A 408 5.16 12.17 -32.49
N VAL A 409 6.26 11.79 -33.16
CA VAL A 409 6.42 11.91 -34.63
C VAL A 409 5.50 10.95 -35.39
N MET A 410 5.26 9.73 -34.87
CA MET A 410 4.45 8.71 -35.55
C MET A 410 2.94 8.92 -35.36
N ASN A 411 2.50 9.49 -34.23
CA ASN A 411 1.08 9.63 -33.88
C ASN A 411 0.49 11.03 -34.19
N SER A 412 1.28 11.97 -34.72
CA SER A 412 0.81 13.33 -35.06
C SER A 412 -0.09 13.42 -36.31
N ASP A 413 -0.31 12.31 -37.03
CA ASP A 413 -1.14 12.28 -38.25
C ASP A 413 -2.66 12.33 -38.00
N VAL A 414 -3.13 12.39 -36.75
CA VAL A 414 -4.57 12.27 -36.41
C VAL A 414 -5.25 13.60 -36.07
N ASP A 415 -4.53 14.59 -35.53
CA ASP A 415 -5.07 15.93 -35.24
C ASP A 415 -4.10 16.99 -35.78
N GLY A 416 -4.51 17.68 -36.85
CA GLY A 416 -3.67 18.61 -37.63
C GLY A 416 -3.31 19.94 -36.96
N GLU A 417 -2.96 19.91 -35.68
CA GLU A 417 -2.50 21.08 -34.93
C GLU A 417 -1.05 20.86 -34.49
N ASN A 418 -0.14 21.62 -35.11
CA ASN A 418 1.27 21.87 -34.78
C ASN A 418 2.34 21.13 -35.61
N GLU A 419 2.39 21.38 -36.93
CA GLU A 419 3.54 21.04 -37.79
C GLU A 419 4.89 21.53 -37.21
N ASP A 420 4.88 22.68 -36.52
CA ASP A 420 6.08 23.26 -35.90
C ASP A 420 6.61 22.42 -34.72
N SER A 421 5.73 21.83 -33.89
CA SER A 421 6.18 21.02 -32.74
C SER A 421 6.73 19.66 -33.15
N VAL A 422 6.23 19.10 -34.25
CA VAL A 422 6.74 17.84 -34.82
C VAL A 422 8.11 18.06 -35.46
N ALA A 423 8.32 19.21 -36.10
CA ALA A 423 9.63 19.59 -36.64
C ALA A 423 10.69 19.76 -35.54
N GLU A 424 10.34 20.43 -34.43
CA GLU A 424 11.22 20.56 -33.26
C GLU A 424 11.53 19.20 -32.60
N ALA A 425 10.52 18.35 -32.43
CA ALA A 425 10.69 17.00 -31.89
C ALA A 425 11.59 16.13 -32.79
N GLN A 426 11.45 16.27 -34.11
CA GLN A 426 12.29 15.57 -35.09
C GLN A 426 13.74 16.05 -35.05
N GLU A 427 13.99 17.36 -34.96
CA GLU A 427 15.34 17.94 -34.87
C GLU A 427 16.04 17.52 -33.57
N LEU A 428 15.32 17.54 -32.44
CA LEU A 428 15.84 17.04 -31.16
C LEU A 428 16.16 15.53 -31.23
N LEU A 429 15.29 14.73 -31.84
CA LEU A 429 15.50 13.30 -32.02
C LEU A 429 16.72 12.98 -32.90
N ASP A 430 16.90 13.73 -34.00
CA ASP A 430 18.06 13.57 -34.88
C ASP A 430 19.35 13.95 -34.15
N SER A 431 19.35 15.03 -33.37
CA SER A 431 20.51 15.45 -32.55
C SER A 431 20.88 14.40 -31.49
N LEU A 432 19.89 13.79 -30.85
CA LEU A 432 20.11 12.74 -29.85
C LEU A 432 20.63 11.44 -30.50
N LYS A 433 20.11 11.06 -31.68
CA LYS A 433 20.58 9.87 -32.41
C LYS A 433 22.00 10.04 -32.94
N GLU A 434 22.38 11.23 -33.43
CA GLU A 434 23.75 11.53 -33.84
C GLU A 434 24.74 11.43 -32.67
N SER A 435 24.33 11.86 -31.47
CA SER A 435 25.16 11.75 -30.26
C SER A 435 25.38 10.30 -29.79
N MET A 436 24.55 9.34 -30.24
CA MET A 436 24.66 7.92 -29.92
C MET A 436 25.59 7.14 -30.86
N GLU A 437 26.01 7.72 -31.99
CA GLU A 437 26.93 7.04 -32.91
C GLU A 437 28.31 6.84 -32.26
N PRO A 438 29.02 5.72 -32.51
CA PRO A 438 30.34 5.47 -31.93
C PRO A 438 31.37 6.48 -32.47
N GLY A 439 31.57 7.56 -31.73
CA GLY A 439 32.36 8.74 -32.12
C GLY A 439 31.64 10.08 -31.93
N GLY A 440 30.33 10.06 -31.61
CA GLY A 440 29.52 11.20 -31.21
C GLY A 440 30.00 11.78 -29.88
N GLY A 441 30.13 13.10 -29.83
CA GLY A 441 30.66 13.82 -28.67
C GLY A 441 29.79 13.67 -27.41
N VAL A 442 30.38 14.09 -26.29
CA VAL A 442 29.67 14.30 -25.01
C VAL A 442 28.43 15.13 -25.30
N LEU A 443 27.25 14.60 -24.95
CA LEU A 443 25.98 15.34 -24.99
C LEU A 443 26.16 16.69 -24.29
N ASP A 444 25.59 17.76 -24.85
CA ASP A 444 25.67 19.08 -24.22
C ASP A 444 25.08 19.01 -22.81
N ASP A 445 25.82 19.49 -21.81
CA ASP A 445 25.46 19.37 -20.39
C ASP A 445 24.11 20.03 -20.11
N GLN A 446 23.76 21.09 -20.86
CA GLN A 446 22.46 21.77 -20.75
C GLN A 446 21.31 20.90 -21.24
N LEU A 447 21.50 20.17 -22.35
CA LEU A 447 20.49 19.25 -22.87
C LEU A 447 20.29 18.07 -21.91
N LEU A 448 21.38 17.53 -21.36
CA LEU A 448 21.34 16.47 -20.36
C LEU A 448 20.56 16.89 -19.11
N VAL A 449 20.88 18.06 -18.55
CA VAL A 449 20.19 18.59 -17.37
C VAL A 449 18.71 18.78 -17.66
N LYS A 450 18.35 19.34 -18.82
CA LYS A 450 16.95 19.51 -19.23
C LYS A 450 16.22 18.16 -19.30
N MET A 451 16.79 17.16 -19.97
CA MET A 451 16.18 15.84 -20.09
C MET A 451 15.96 15.15 -18.75
N VAL A 452 16.95 15.22 -17.85
CA VAL A 452 16.82 14.65 -16.50
C VAL A 452 15.78 15.42 -15.70
N LYS A 453 15.75 16.76 -15.81
CA LYS A 453 14.75 17.60 -15.13
C LYS A 453 13.32 17.31 -15.60
N ASP A 454 13.12 17.15 -16.91
CA ASP A 454 11.83 16.75 -17.50
C ASP A 454 11.39 15.36 -16.98
N LYS A 455 12.34 14.42 -16.84
CA LYS A 455 12.05 13.12 -16.24
C LYS A 455 11.69 13.24 -14.76
N LEU A 456 12.41 14.05 -13.99
CA LEU A 456 12.15 14.26 -12.56
C LEU A 456 10.81 14.94 -12.28
N THR A 457 10.37 15.80 -13.19
CA THR A 457 9.07 16.49 -13.13
C THR A 457 7.90 15.66 -13.67
N SER A 458 8.17 14.49 -14.27
CA SER A 458 7.11 13.58 -14.72
C SER A 458 6.24 13.04 -13.56
N ASN A 459 4.96 12.79 -13.84
CA ASN A 459 3.99 12.29 -12.84
C ASN A 459 4.46 11.04 -12.07
N PRO A 460 5.06 10.01 -12.70
CA PRO A 460 5.55 8.84 -11.97
C PRO A 460 6.61 9.20 -10.92
N CYS A 461 7.56 10.09 -11.27
CA CYS A 461 8.62 10.53 -10.36
C CYS A 461 8.10 11.48 -9.27
N ARG A 462 7.11 12.35 -9.59
CA ARG A 462 6.45 13.23 -8.61
C ARG A 462 5.61 12.45 -7.59
N ASN A 463 4.97 11.36 -8.02
CA ASN A 463 4.11 10.54 -7.19
C ASN A 463 4.93 9.60 -6.30
N GLN A 464 5.71 8.71 -6.92
CA GLN A 464 6.39 7.62 -6.21
C GLN A 464 7.76 8.05 -5.67
N GLY A 465 8.41 9.00 -6.35
CA GLY A 465 9.80 9.36 -6.12
C GLY A 465 10.75 8.62 -7.05
N PHE A 466 12.05 8.79 -6.82
CA PHE A 466 13.08 8.33 -7.73
C PHE A 466 14.42 8.07 -7.02
N VAL A 467 15.28 7.31 -7.68
CA VAL A 467 16.68 7.13 -7.30
C VAL A 467 17.55 7.56 -8.48
N LEU A 468 18.25 8.69 -8.31
CA LEU A 468 19.28 9.16 -9.24
C LEU A 468 20.55 8.33 -9.06
N ASP A 469 20.98 7.65 -10.13
CA ASP A 469 22.18 6.83 -10.16
C ASP A 469 23.31 7.58 -10.89
N ASP A 470 24.34 7.97 -10.13
CA ASP A 470 25.55 8.61 -10.65
C ASP A 470 25.33 9.96 -11.35
N LEU A 471 24.29 10.68 -10.93
CA LEU A 471 23.89 12.00 -11.39
C LEU A 471 23.42 12.86 -10.22
N PRO A 472 23.77 14.15 -10.18
CA PRO A 472 24.69 14.90 -11.05
C PRO A 472 26.18 14.53 -10.79
N SER A 473 27.07 14.79 -11.76
CA SER A 473 28.50 14.49 -11.62
C SER A 473 29.37 15.70 -11.24
N THR A 474 28.90 16.94 -11.50
CA THR A 474 29.59 18.18 -11.15
C THR A 474 28.71 19.13 -10.34
N TYR A 475 29.34 20.04 -9.59
CA TYR A 475 28.63 21.07 -8.82
C TYR A 475 27.74 21.95 -9.70
N GLU A 476 28.22 22.36 -10.88
CA GLU A 476 27.44 23.17 -11.82
C GLU A 476 26.20 22.42 -12.34
N GLN A 477 26.32 21.13 -12.67
CA GLN A 477 25.19 20.31 -13.07
C GLN A 477 24.17 20.17 -11.94
N ALA A 478 24.62 19.98 -10.70
CA ALA A 478 23.73 19.92 -9.53
C ALA A 478 22.95 21.23 -9.35
N LYS A 479 23.65 22.36 -9.46
CA LYS A 479 23.05 23.69 -9.36
C LYS A 479 22.03 23.96 -10.47
N GLN A 480 22.30 23.55 -11.70
CA GLN A 480 21.39 23.72 -12.83
C GLN A 480 20.18 22.76 -12.76
N LEU A 481 20.40 21.54 -12.28
CA LEU A 481 19.34 20.53 -12.18
C LEU A 481 18.32 20.88 -11.11
N PHE A 482 18.78 21.35 -9.94
CA PHE A 482 17.94 21.60 -8.77
C PHE A 482 17.53 23.08 -8.59
N SER A 483 17.89 23.98 -9.51
CA SER A 483 17.42 25.37 -9.46
C SER A 483 15.90 25.47 -9.65
N ALA A 484 15.28 26.40 -8.92
CA ALA A 484 13.86 26.72 -9.08
C ALA A 484 13.61 27.38 -10.46
N GLU A 485 12.50 27.05 -11.10
CA GLU A 485 12.06 27.76 -12.30
C GLU A 485 11.27 29.01 -11.92
N GLU A 486 11.36 30.07 -12.73
CA GLU A 486 10.69 31.36 -12.47
C GLU A 486 9.15 31.21 -12.31
N HIS A 487 8.56 30.12 -12.83
CA HIS A 487 7.14 29.78 -12.74
C HIS A 487 6.70 29.07 -11.44
N GLU A 488 7.61 28.68 -10.54
CA GLU A 488 7.26 28.10 -9.23
C GLU A 488 6.90 29.18 -8.16
N SER A 489 6.79 30.45 -8.57
CA SER A 489 6.63 31.61 -7.67
C SER A 489 5.21 32.18 -7.56
N GLU A 490 4.17 31.43 -7.98
CA GLU A 490 2.77 31.85 -7.81
C GLU A 490 2.20 31.59 -6.40
N ASP A 491 2.90 30.85 -5.54
CA ASP A 491 2.61 30.79 -4.10
C ASP A 491 3.21 32.03 -3.41
N GLY A 492 2.39 33.08 -3.27
CA GLY A 492 2.75 34.40 -2.74
C GLY A 492 3.24 34.48 -1.29
N THR A 493 3.86 33.45 -0.73
CA THR A 493 4.28 33.36 0.67
C THR A 493 5.66 32.73 0.92
N SER A 494 6.59 32.73 -0.04
CA SER A 494 8.00 32.43 0.31
C SER A 494 9.05 33.17 -0.50
N GLN A 495 9.50 34.31 0.02
CA GLN A 495 10.89 34.74 -0.18
C GLN A 495 11.79 33.71 0.53
N GLY A 496 12.55 32.86 -0.19
CA GLY A 496 13.66 32.19 0.49
C GLY A 496 14.37 30.96 -0.10
N SER A 497 13.90 30.26 -1.13
CA SER A 497 14.66 29.11 -1.68
C SER A 497 14.96 29.25 -3.16
N SER A 498 16.23 29.38 -3.53
CA SER A 498 16.72 29.40 -4.92
C SER A 498 16.64 28.03 -5.64
N TYR A 499 15.99 27.04 -5.03
CA TYR A 499 16.00 25.65 -5.46
C TYR A 499 14.60 25.02 -5.42
N SER A 500 14.31 24.11 -6.34
CA SER A 500 12.99 23.49 -6.46
C SER A 500 12.78 22.42 -5.39
N LYS A 501 11.86 22.69 -4.46
CA LYS A 501 11.44 21.73 -3.42
C LYS A 501 10.79 20.47 -3.99
N ARG A 502 10.35 20.48 -5.26
CA ARG A 502 9.64 19.35 -5.91
C ARG A 502 10.59 18.24 -6.35
N ILE A 503 11.78 18.57 -6.81
CA ILE A 503 12.78 17.61 -7.33
C ILE A 503 13.97 17.39 -6.39
N MET A 504 14.08 18.14 -5.29
CA MET A 504 15.20 18.00 -4.36
C MET A 504 15.23 16.62 -3.66
N PRO A 505 16.36 15.89 -3.60
CA PRO A 505 16.48 14.65 -2.84
C PRO A 505 16.30 14.85 -1.32
N GLU A 506 15.71 13.87 -0.62
CA GLU A 506 15.61 13.86 0.86
C GLU A 506 16.87 13.26 1.51
N LEU A 507 17.56 12.36 0.79
CA LEU A 507 18.75 11.67 1.27
C LEU A 507 19.75 11.42 0.13
N VAL A 508 21.02 11.73 0.39
CA VAL A 508 22.14 11.45 -0.49
C VAL A 508 22.93 10.25 0.05
N LEU A 509 23.07 9.19 -0.75
CA LEU A 509 23.81 7.98 -0.39
C LEU A 509 25.22 8.05 -0.99
N ARG A 510 26.25 8.14 -0.14
CA ARG A 510 27.65 8.11 -0.55
C ARG A 510 28.22 6.70 -0.34
N LEU A 511 28.50 5.98 -1.42
CA LEU A 511 29.19 4.69 -1.35
C LEU A 511 30.70 4.91 -1.38
N GLU A 512 31.40 4.43 -0.35
CA GLU A 512 32.86 4.51 -0.27
C GLU A 512 33.50 3.12 -0.38
N ALA A 513 34.59 3.05 -1.12
CA ALA A 513 35.38 1.83 -1.30
C ALA A 513 36.85 2.18 -1.54
N SER A 514 37.74 1.25 -1.17
CA SER A 514 39.17 1.38 -1.43
C SER A 514 39.52 1.06 -2.89
N ASP A 515 40.55 1.71 -3.43
CA ASP A 515 40.97 1.49 -4.81
C ASP A 515 41.42 0.04 -5.04
N THR A 516 42.02 -0.61 -4.03
CA THR A 516 42.39 -2.02 -4.12
C THR A 516 41.17 -2.91 -4.28
N PHE A 517 40.07 -2.62 -3.57
CA PHE A 517 38.83 -3.37 -3.66
C PHE A 517 38.15 -3.17 -5.01
N LEU A 518 38.09 -1.93 -5.52
CA LEU A 518 37.48 -1.63 -6.82
C LEU A 518 38.25 -2.30 -7.96
N ASN A 519 39.57 -2.27 -7.93
CA ASN A 519 40.41 -2.95 -8.92
C ASN A 519 40.20 -4.47 -8.90
N ASP A 520 40.22 -5.10 -7.71
CA ASP A 520 39.98 -6.54 -7.57
C ASP A 520 38.58 -6.93 -8.07
N ARG A 521 37.58 -6.10 -7.78
CA ARG A 521 36.20 -6.31 -8.25
C ARG A 521 36.10 -6.27 -9.77
N VAL A 522 36.71 -5.29 -10.44
CA VAL A 522 36.70 -5.19 -11.91
C VAL A 522 37.43 -6.37 -12.55
N MET A 523 38.56 -6.82 -11.97
CA MET A 523 39.31 -7.98 -12.45
C MET A 523 38.52 -9.30 -12.36
N ASN A 524 37.60 -9.40 -11.41
CA ASN A 524 36.76 -10.59 -11.20
C ASN A 524 35.41 -10.53 -11.96
N LEU A 525 35.12 -9.47 -12.73
CA LEU A 525 33.90 -9.37 -13.52
C LEU A 525 33.94 -10.24 -14.80
N PRO A 526 32.81 -10.80 -15.24
CA PRO A 526 32.71 -11.46 -16.54
C PRO A 526 33.03 -10.51 -17.70
N GLU A 527 33.74 -11.00 -18.71
CA GLU A 527 34.19 -10.21 -19.87
C GLU A 527 33.03 -9.53 -20.64
N ALA A 528 31.85 -10.15 -20.66
CA ALA A 528 30.64 -9.58 -21.24
C ALA A 528 30.20 -8.27 -20.53
N LEU A 529 30.23 -8.25 -19.20
CA LEU A 529 29.87 -7.07 -18.40
C LEU A 529 30.94 -5.98 -18.48
N VAL A 530 32.20 -6.36 -18.64
CA VAL A 530 33.32 -5.41 -18.82
C VAL A 530 33.16 -4.63 -20.11
N GLN A 531 32.77 -5.30 -21.21
CA GLN A 531 32.51 -4.65 -22.50
C GLN A 531 31.26 -3.75 -22.45
N GLU A 532 30.18 -4.23 -21.82
CA GLU A 532 28.91 -3.49 -21.70
C GLU A 532 29.04 -2.21 -20.85
N LEU A 533 29.79 -2.28 -19.74
CA LEU A 533 30.00 -1.16 -18.82
C LEU A 533 31.20 -0.29 -19.20
N SER A 534 31.89 -0.63 -20.29
CA SER A 534 33.12 0.04 -20.75
C SER A 534 34.19 0.13 -19.65
N TYR A 535 34.39 -0.97 -18.92
CA TYR A 535 35.41 -1.11 -17.88
C TYR A 535 36.73 -1.67 -18.42
N ASP A 536 37.13 -1.22 -19.62
CA ASP A 536 38.48 -1.49 -20.10
C ASP A 536 39.49 -0.96 -19.05
N PRO A 537 40.54 -1.73 -18.69
CA PRO A 537 41.42 -1.40 -17.57
C PRO A 537 41.96 0.03 -17.60
N GLU A 538 42.33 0.54 -18.78
CA GLU A 538 42.85 1.90 -18.95
C GLU A 538 41.77 2.98 -18.75
N LEU A 539 40.57 2.77 -19.29
CA LEU A 539 39.44 3.69 -19.16
C LEU A 539 38.91 3.73 -17.72
N PHE A 540 38.85 2.58 -17.05
CA PHE A 540 38.43 2.46 -15.66
C PHE A 540 39.41 3.21 -14.72
N LEU A 541 40.71 2.96 -14.86
CA LEU A 541 41.73 3.63 -14.04
C LEU A 541 41.71 5.15 -14.25
N ARG A 542 41.50 5.61 -15.50
CA ARG A 542 41.35 7.03 -15.80
C ARG A 542 40.12 7.64 -15.11
N ARG A 543 38.95 6.99 -15.22
CA ARG A 543 37.71 7.46 -14.55
C ARG A 543 37.85 7.48 -13.03
N LEU A 544 38.51 6.48 -12.44
CA LEU A 544 38.76 6.43 -11.01
C LEU A 544 39.69 7.56 -10.56
N ALA A 545 40.76 7.83 -11.32
CA ALA A 545 41.67 8.94 -11.03
C ALA A 545 40.96 10.30 -11.09
N THR A 546 40.20 10.56 -12.15
CA THR A 546 39.40 11.79 -12.29
C THR A 546 38.43 11.95 -11.12
N TYR A 547 37.67 10.91 -10.78
CA TYR A 547 36.75 10.96 -9.63
C TYR A 547 37.46 11.31 -8.30
N ARG A 548 38.67 10.80 -8.08
CA ARG A 548 39.44 11.07 -6.85
C ARG A 548 40.00 12.50 -6.83
N GLU A 549 40.41 13.04 -7.98
CA GLU A 549 40.83 14.43 -8.13
C GLU A 549 39.64 15.36 -7.84
N ASP A 550 38.50 15.14 -8.50
CA ASP A 550 37.28 15.93 -8.32
C ASP A 550 36.75 15.84 -6.88
N SER A 551 36.90 14.68 -6.21
CA SER A 551 36.51 14.50 -4.81
C SER A 551 37.36 15.30 -3.80
N THR A 552 38.52 15.83 -4.23
CA THR A 552 39.41 16.65 -3.38
C THR A 552 39.22 18.15 -3.59
N GLU A 553 38.40 18.56 -4.56
CA GLU A 553 38.10 19.96 -4.83
C GLU A 553 37.06 20.51 -3.85
N ASP A 554 37.04 21.83 -3.65
CA ASP A 554 36.07 22.49 -2.76
C ASP A 554 34.66 22.60 -3.38
N GLU A 555 34.52 22.34 -4.69
CA GLU A 555 33.25 22.42 -5.43
C GLU A 555 32.74 21.02 -5.84
N THR A 556 32.48 20.16 -4.85
CA THR A 556 31.90 18.83 -5.13
C THR A 556 30.37 18.82 -5.07
N VAL A 557 29.75 17.83 -5.72
CA VAL A 557 28.30 17.57 -5.62
C VAL A 557 27.87 17.34 -4.16
N LEU A 558 28.74 16.77 -3.33
CA LEU A 558 28.45 16.58 -1.90
C LEU A 558 28.43 17.92 -1.17
N ASN A 559 29.39 18.80 -1.44
CA ASN A 559 29.43 20.14 -0.86
C ASN A 559 28.18 20.95 -1.25
N PHE A 560 27.67 20.79 -2.48
CA PHE A 560 26.40 21.38 -2.88
C PHE A 560 25.23 20.94 -1.99
N PHE A 561 25.14 19.65 -1.66
CA PHE A 561 24.06 19.13 -0.80
C PHE A 561 24.28 19.49 0.67
N ASP A 562 25.52 19.53 1.14
CA ASP A 562 25.88 19.96 2.48
C ASP A 562 25.60 21.47 2.69
N GLU A 563 25.82 22.32 1.66
CA GLU A 563 25.44 23.75 1.65
C GLU A 563 23.93 23.97 1.81
N LEU A 564 23.12 22.98 1.44
CA LEU A 564 21.65 23.00 1.51
C LEU A 564 21.11 22.23 2.73
N ASP A 565 21.98 21.85 3.67
CA ASP A 565 21.65 21.06 4.87
C ASP A 565 20.90 19.74 4.55
N ILE A 566 21.21 19.10 3.42
CA ILE A 566 20.60 17.83 3.02
C ILE A 566 21.37 16.66 3.64
N ASN A 567 20.63 15.73 4.24
CA ASN A 567 21.22 14.56 4.89
C ASN A 567 22.02 13.71 3.91
N SER A 568 23.29 13.45 4.25
CA SER A 568 24.17 12.53 3.54
C SER A 568 24.50 11.29 4.40
N LEU A 569 24.36 10.10 3.82
CA LEU A 569 24.67 8.82 4.48
C LEU A 569 25.87 8.16 3.80
N CYS A 570 27.00 8.15 4.48
CA CYS A 570 28.21 7.45 4.04
C CYS A 570 28.15 5.96 4.37
N LEU A 571 28.38 5.13 3.36
CA LEU A 571 28.31 3.67 3.43
C LEU A 571 29.60 3.06 2.88
N GLU A 572 30.38 2.44 3.75
CA GLU A 572 31.59 1.71 3.38
C GLU A 572 31.24 0.34 2.79
N VAL A 573 31.73 0.06 1.58
CA VAL A 573 31.58 -1.22 0.89
C VAL A 573 32.87 -2.02 1.06
N ASN A 574 32.89 -2.84 2.11
CA ASN A 574 34.09 -3.58 2.53
C ASN A 574 34.17 -5.01 1.94
N SER A 575 33.07 -5.56 1.40
CA SER A 575 33.10 -6.85 0.68
C SER A 575 32.02 -6.95 -0.40
N SER A 576 32.22 -7.87 -1.37
CA SER A 576 31.29 -8.16 -2.47
C SER A 576 30.26 -9.25 -2.14
N GLY A 577 30.23 -9.76 -0.90
CA GLY A 577 29.31 -10.82 -0.50
C GLY A 577 27.85 -10.37 -0.45
N GLU A 578 26.92 -11.26 -0.81
CA GLU A 578 25.48 -10.98 -0.72
C GLU A 578 25.03 -10.58 0.70
N ALA A 579 25.69 -11.11 1.74
CA ALA A 579 25.41 -10.79 3.13
C ALA A 579 25.69 -9.32 3.47
N ASP A 580 26.81 -8.77 3.01
CA ASP A 580 27.17 -7.37 3.26
C ASP A 580 26.30 -6.42 2.45
N GLY A 581 25.94 -6.82 1.22
CA GLY A 581 24.93 -6.10 0.44
C GLY A 581 23.55 -6.06 1.10
N ARG A 582 23.16 -7.08 1.89
CA ARG A 582 21.91 -7.07 2.66
C ARG A 582 22.00 -6.14 3.87
N LEU A 583 23.13 -6.11 4.57
CA LEU A 583 23.36 -5.22 5.71
C LEU A 583 23.35 -3.74 5.28
N LEU A 584 23.96 -3.42 4.13
CA LEU A 584 23.91 -2.08 3.54
C LEU A 584 22.47 -1.64 3.24
N ILE A 585 21.70 -2.49 2.57
CA ILE A 585 20.28 -2.21 2.27
C ILE A 585 19.46 -2.09 3.57
N GLN A 586 19.75 -2.89 4.59
CA GLN A 586 19.08 -2.79 5.88
C GLN A 586 19.34 -1.44 6.54
N ARG A 587 20.60 -0.97 6.58
CA ARG A 587 20.95 0.34 7.14
C ARG A 587 20.27 1.49 6.40
N ILE A 588 20.19 1.41 5.07
CA ILE A 588 19.43 2.37 4.25
C ILE A 588 17.95 2.34 4.64
N CYS A 589 17.37 1.16 4.85
CA CYS A 589 15.97 1.04 5.25
C CYS A 589 15.70 1.51 6.67
N ASP A 590 16.64 1.32 7.60
CA ASP A 590 16.51 1.84 8.96
C ASP A 590 16.52 3.38 8.96
N THR A 591 17.18 3.99 7.97
CA THR A 591 17.23 5.45 7.79
C THR A 591 15.98 5.99 7.07
N LEU A 592 15.53 5.33 6.00
CA LEU A 592 14.37 5.75 5.20
C LEU A 592 13.01 5.40 5.83
N GLY A 593 12.98 4.37 6.68
CA GLY A 593 11.77 3.84 7.29
C GLY A 593 11.02 2.86 6.38
N LYS A 594 9.71 2.73 6.60
CA LYS A 594 8.85 1.87 5.78
C LYS A 594 8.57 2.52 4.42
N PRO A 595 8.36 1.73 3.35
CA PRO A 595 7.94 2.28 2.05
C PRO A 595 6.69 3.15 2.18
N ARG A 596 6.74 4.36 1.60
CA ARG A 596 5.69 5.38 1.61
C ARG A 596 4.80 5.32 0.36
N ASN A 597 4.67 4.14 -0.26
CA ASN A 597 3.87 3.92 -1.47
C ASN A 597 2.81 2.83 -1.18
N TYR A 598 1.85 2.64 -2.09
CA TYR A 598 0.95 1.50 -2.05
C TYR A 598 1.77 0.21 -1.90
N GLY A 599 1.41 -0.60 -0.90
CA GLY A 599 2.03 -1.89 -0.66
C GLY A 599 1.94 -2.82 -1.86
N GLN A 600 2.41 -4.05 -1.70
CA GLN A 600 2.13 -5.08 -2.70
C GLN A 600 0.61 -5.21 -2.87
N SER A 601 0.15 -5.21 -4.12
CA SER A 601 -1.28 -5.39 -4.40
C SER A 601 -1.74 -6.74 -3.81
N ILE A 602 -2.99 -6.87 -3.36
CA ILE A 602 -3.53 -8.14 -2.87
C ILE A 602 -3.23 -9.32 -3.82
N PRO A 603 -3.30 -9.19 -5.16
CA PRO A 603 -2.87 -10.26 -6.06
C PRO A 603 -1.35 -10.46 -6.09
N GLU A 604 -0.51 -9.42 -6.00
CA GLU A 604 0.95 -9.56 -5.87
C GLU A 604 1.34 -10.31 -4.59
N VAL A 605 0.72 -9.97 -3.45
CA VAL A 605 0.97 -10.66 -2.18
C VAL A 605 0.59 -12.13 -2.30
N LYS A 606 -0.60 -12.44 -2.85
CA LYS A 606 -1.05 -13.81 -3.06
C LYS A 606 -0.14 -14.58 -4.03
N GLU A 607 0.33 -13.95 -5.09
CA GLU A 607 1.23 -14.56 -6.07
C GLU A 607 2.63 -14.77 -5.48
N GLU A 608 3.14 -13.83 -4.68
CA GLU A 608 4.43 -13.97 -4.01
C GLU A 608 4.37 -15.01 -2.87
N GLU A 609 3.26 -15.09 -2.14
CA GLU A 609 2.97 -16.17 -1.19
C GLU A 609 2.91 -17.52 -1.90
N ARG A 610 2.27 -17.58 -3.07
CA ARG A 610 2.24 -18.78 -3.92
C ARG A 610 3.63 -19.17 -4.39
N ARG A 611 4.44 -18.22 -4.86
CA ARG A 611 5.82 -18.46 -5.30
C ARG A 611 6.71 -18.94 -4.15
N LYS A 612 6.61 -18.31 -2.97
CA LYS A 612 7.33 -18.74 -1.76
C LYS A 612 6.91 -20.13 -1.31
N ALA A 613 5.62 -20.46 -1.41
CA ALA A 613 5.12 -21.80 -1.12
C ALA A 613 5.64 -22.83 -2.13
N GLU A 614 5.66 -22.51 -3.43
CA GLU A 614 6.21 -23.36 -4.50
C GLU A 614 7.72 -23.59 -4.32
N GLU A 615 8.50 -22.53 -4.04
CA GLU A 615 9.95 -22.62 -3.75
C GLU A 615 10.22 -23.47 -2.51
N LYS A 616 9.46 -23.28 -1.44
CA LYS A 616 9.56 -24.09 -0.21
C LYS A 616 9.26 -25.55 -0.49
N MET A 617 8.19 -25.84 -1.24
CA MET A 617 7.82 -27.21 -1.63
C MET A 617 8.89 -27.86 -2.52
N SER A 618 9.47 -27.10 -3.45
CA SER A 618 10.57 -27.56 -4.31
C SER A 618 11.81 -27.93 -3.49
N ARG A 619 12.23 -27.04 -2.57
CA ARG A 619 13.38 -27.28 -1.68
C ARG A 619 13.15 -28.49 -0.77
N GLU A 620 11.97 -28.60 -0.15
CA GLU A 620 11.61 -29.76 0.67
C GLU A 620 11.55 -31.07 -0.13
N SER A 621 11.27 -31.02 -1.43
CA SER A 621 11.32 -32.18 -2.31
C SER A 621 12.75 -32.59 -2.67
N GLN A 622 13.64 -31.61 -2.92
CA GLN A 622 15.06 -31.85 -3.15
C GLN A 622 15.74 -32.43 -1.91
N GLU A 623 15.52 -31.84 -0.74
CA GLU A 623 16.07 -32.33 0.53
C GLU A 623 15.60 -33.76 0.83
N ARG A 624 14.32 -34.08 0.59
CA ARG A 624 13.81 -35.45 0.72
C ARG A 624 14.45 -36.42 -0.27
N ALA A 625 14.63 -36.01 -1.53
CA ALA A 625 15.27 -36.86 -2.54
C ALA A 625 16.75 -37.13 -2.20
N GLU A 626 17.48 -36.13 -1.72
CA GLU A 626 18.87 -36.28 -1.27
C GLU A 626 18.98 -37.19 -0.04
N GLU A 627 18.06 -37.05 0.92
CA GLU A 627 17.99 -37.91 2.09
C GLU A 627 17.66 -39.37 1.70
N GLU A 628 16.70 -39.58 0.81
CA GLU A 628 16.37 -40.91 0.27
C GLU A 628 17.56 -41.54 -0.47
N GLN A 629 18.31 -40.75 -1.25
CA GLN A 629 19.53 -41.22 -1.91
C GLN A 629 20.59 -41.64 -0.89
N ARG A 630 20.83 -40.83 0.14
CA ARG A 630 21.79 -41.13 1.20
C ARG A 630 21.40 -42.40 1.97
N GLN A 631 20.12 -42.53 2.33
CA GLN A 631 19.61 -43.73 2.99
C GLN A 631 19.71 -44.98 2.10
N ALA A 632 19.46 -44.85 0.80
CA ALA A 632 19.61 -45.95 -0.14
C ALA A 632 21.08 -46.39 -0.30
N GLU A 633 22.03 -45.44 -0.31
CA GLU A 633 23.46 -45.74 -0.32
C GLU A 633 23.92 -46.42 0.97
N GLU A 634 23.51 -45.92 2.14
CA GLU A 634 23.79 -46.52 3.44
C GLU A 634 23.19 -47.94 3.56
N ALA A 635 21.97 -48.14 3.07
CA ALA A 635 21.32 -49.45 3.03
C ALA A 635 22.07 -50.43 2.12
N ARG A 636 22.53 -49.99 0.94
CA ARG A 636 23.37 -50.80 0.05
C ARG A 636 24.68 -51.19 0.71
N HIS A 637 25.33 -50.24 1.38
CA HIS A 637 26.59 -50.49 2.08
C HIS A 637 26.40 -51.49 3.24
N THR A 638 25.34 -51.31 4.03
CA THR A 638 24.99 -52.22 5.14
C THR A 638 24.64 -53.61 4.64
N ALA A 639 23.88 -53.73 3.55
CA ALA A 639 23.54 -55.01 2.93
C ALA A 639 24.79 -55.75 2.41
N ALA A 640 25.71 -55.05 1.75
CA ALA A 640 26.97 -55.64 1.28
C ALA A 640 27.82 -56.17 2.45
N HIS A 641 27.95 -55.39 3.53
CA HIS A 641 28.64 -55.86 4.74
C HIS A 641 27.95 -57.06 5.39
N TRP A 642 26.61 -57.08 5.42
CA TRP A 642 25.84 -58.22 5.92
C TRP A 642 26.08 -59.48 5.09
N GLU A 643 26.08 -59.37 3.76
CA GLU A 643 26.38 -60.49 2.85
C GLU A 643 27.81 -61.03 3.02
N GLU A 644 28.80 -60.16 3.23
CA GLU A 644 30.16 -60.60 3.54
C GLU A 644 30.23 -61.31 4.90
N TRP A 645 29.55 -60.76 5.90
CA TRP A 645 29.54 -61.32 7.25
C TRP A 645 28.86 -62.69 7.27
N THR A 646 27.72 -62.86 6.58
CA THR A 646 27.02 -64.15 6.49
C THR A 646 27.87 -65.20 5.79
N LYS A 647 28.54 -64.86 4.68
CA LYS A 647 29.49 -65.78 4.01
C LYS A 647 30.62 -66.22 4.93
N ARG A 648 31.20 -65.29 5.72
CA ARG A 648 32.23 -65.63 6.72
C ARG A 648 31.69 -66.55 7.81
N GLN A 649 30.48 -66.29 8.31
CA GLN A 649 29.83 -67.13 9.33
C GLN A 649 29.55 -68.54 8.80
N GLU A 650 29.07 -68.67 7.57
CA GLU A 650 28.84 -69.98 6.94
C GLU A 650 30.16 -70.75 6.74
N ALA A 651 31.23 -70.09 6.32
CA ALA A 651 32.55 -70.70 6.20
C ALA A 651 33.08 -71.20 7.55
N VAL A 652 32.91 -70.42 8.62
CA VAL A 652 33.27 -70.84 9.99
C VAL A 652 32.45 -72.05 10.41
N ARG A 653 31.13 -72.02 10.21
CA ARG A 653 30.24 -73.16 10.54
C ARG A 653 30.64 -74.44 9.81
N GLN A 654 30.98 -74.35 8.52
CA GLN A 654 31.46 -75.50 7.75
C GLN A 654 32.79 -76.03 8.27
N GLN A 655 33.73 -75.15 8.66
CA GLN A 655 34.98 -75.57 9.29
C GLN A 655 34.75 -76.26 10.64
N GLU A 656 33.83 -75.74 11.46
CA GLU A 656 33.46 -76.36 12.73
C GLU A 656 32.84 -77.75 12.52
N GLU A 657 31.95 -77.89 11.55
CA GLU A 657 31.33 -79.17 11.21
C GLU A 657 32.35 -80.20 10.72
N GLN A 658 33.29 -79.78 9.85
CA GLN A 658 34.40 -80.63 9.41
C GLN A 658 35.31 -81.04 10.58
N LEU A 659 35.60 -80.13 11.51
CA LEU A 659 36.38 -80.43 12.72
C LEU A 659 35.65 -81.41 13.64
N LEU A 660 34.34 -81.23 13.81
CA LEU A 660 33.51 -82.14 14.60
C LEU A 660 33.43 -83.52 13.96
N GLU A 661 33.26 -83.58 12.64
CA GLU A 661 33.25 -84.83 11.89
C GLU A 661 34.61 -85.53 12.01
N ALA A 662 35.72 -84.84 11.80
CA ALA A 662 37.08 -85.39 11.96
C ALA A 662 37.33 -85.91 13.39
N LYS A 663 36.86 -85.21 14.42
CA LYS A 663 36.91 -85.69 15.82
C LYS A 663 36.05 -86.93 16.04
N SER A 664 34.95 -87.08 15.30
CA SER A 664 34.05 -88.24 15.40
C SER A 664 34.56 -89.48 14.65
N VAL A 665 35.47 -89.31 13.67
CA VAL A 665 36.00 -90.41 12.84
C VAL A 665 36.66 -91.51 13.67
N PRO A 666 37.61 -91.26 14.60
CA PRO A 666 38.22 -92.32 15.40
C PRO A 666 37.19 -93.13 16.20
N MET A 667 36.17 -92.45 16.75
CA MET A 667 35.11 -93.10 17.53
C MET A 667 34.21 -93.96 16.62
N ARG A 668 33.84 -93.46 15.43
CA ARG A 668 33.07 -94.22 14.43
C ARG A 668 33.86 -95.42 13.89
N SER A 669 35.14 -95.24 13.58
CA SER A 669 36.04 -96.33 13.15
C SER A 669 36.14 -97.41 14.22
N TYR A 670 36.35 -97.04 15.48
CA TYR A 670 36.39 -97.99 16.60
C TYR A 670 35.08 -98.78 16.76
N LEU A 671 33.93 -98.10 16.71
CA LEU A 671 32.63 -98.76 16.77
C LEU A 671 32.42 -99.73 15.59
N THR A 672 32.85 -99.32 14.39
CA THR A 672 32.71 -100.13 13.18
C THR A 672 33.62 -101.35 13.16
N GLU A 673 34.83 -101.23 13.72
CA GLU A 673 35.82 -102.31 13.72
C GLU A 673 35.59 -103.32 14.85
N HIS A 674 35.28 -102.85 16.05
CA HIS A 674 35.23 -103.71 17.24
C HIS A 674 33.82 -104.09 17.71
N VAL A 675 32.82 -103.23 17.50
CA VAL A 675 31.47 -103.43 18.05
C VAL A 675 30.49 -103.93 16.98
N MET A 676 30.55 -103.34 15.78
CA MET A 676 29.62 -103.66 14.69
C MET A 676 29.68 -105.12 14.21
N PRO A 677 30.83 -105.80 14.09
CA PRO A 677 30.86 -107.19 13.63
C PRO A 677 30.12 -108.12 14.61
N THR A 678 30.40 -108.01 15.91
CA THR A 678 29.75 -108.81 16.96
C THR A 678 28.25 -108.50 17.07
N LEU A 679 27.88 -107.21 16.98
CA LEU A 679 26.48 -106.78 17.00
C LEU A 679 25.72 -107.28 15.76
N THR A 680 26.31 -107.16 14.58
CA THR A 680 25.69 -107.60 13.32
C THR A 680 25.51 -109.12 13.32
N GLN A 681 26.51 -109.87 13.82
CA GLN A 681 26.42 -111.32 13.95
C GLN A 681 25.35 -111.73 14.97
N GLY A 682 25.25 -111.04 16.10
CA GLY A 682 24.18 -111.23 17.09
C GLY A 682 22.79 -110.92 16.54
N LEU A 683 22.65 -109.85 15.75
CA LEU A 683 21.40 -109.50 15.07
C LEU A 683 21.01 -110.54 14.02
N ILE A 684 21.97 -111.09 13.28
CA ILE A 684 21.72 -112.18 12.32
C ILE A 684 21.27 -113.45 13.03
N GLU A 685 21.94 -113.83 14.13
CA GLU A 685 21.56 -115.00 14.93
C GLU A 685 20.20 -114.82 15.62
N CYS A 686 19.90 -113.61 16.10
CA CYS A 686 18.59 -113.26 16.63
C CYS A 686 17.49 -113.39 15.56
N CYS A 687 17.75 -112.90 14.34
CA CYS A 687 16.82 -113.05 13.21
C CYS A 687 16.61 -114.51 12.79
N ARG A 688 17.64 -115.38 12.94
CA ARG A 688 17.54 -116.82 12.66
C ARG A 688 16.76 -117.57 13.74
N ALA A 689 17.05 -117.31 15.01
CA ALA A 689 16.44 -118.00 16.14
C ALA A 689 14.99 -117.57 16.41
N ARG A 690 14.62 -116.33 16.02
CA ARG A 690 13.30 -115.70 16.30
C ARG A 690 12.82 -115.95 17.74
N PRO A 691 13.61 -115.58 18.76
CA PRO A 691 13.24 -115.74 20.16
C PRO A 691 12.04 -114.86 20.52
N ALA A 692 11.32 -115.24 21.59
CA ALA A 692 10.15 -114.48 22.06
C ALA A 692 10.49 -113.06 22.53
N ASP A 693 11.72 -112.87 23.06
CA ASP A 693 12.29 -111.55 23.32
C ASP A 693 13.63 -111.38 22.57
N PRO A 694 13.66 -110.60 21.48
CA PRO A 694 14.86 -110.38 20.69
C PRO A 694 15.88 -109.47 21.39
N VAL A 695 15.47 -108.62 22.34
CA VAL A 695 16.39 -107.70 23.04
C VAL A 695 17.20 -108.46 24.08
N ASP A 696 16.53 -109.27 24.91
CA ASP A 696 17.21 -110.09 25.92
C ASP A 696 18.13 -111.13 25.27
N PHE A 697 17.72 -111.74 24.16
CA PHE A 697 18.56 -112.67 23.40
C PHE A 697 19.81 -112.01 22.85
N LEU A 698 19.68 -110.81 22.25
CA LEU A 698 20.82 -110.08 21.73
C LEU A 698 21.76 -109.63 22.85
N ALA A 699 21.22 -109.21 24.01
CA ALA A 699 22.01 -108.85 25.18
C ALA A 699 22.83 -110.04 25.69
N GLU A 700 22.20 -111.21 25.89
CA GLU A 700 22.92 -112.44 26.26
C GLU A 700 23.99 -112.83 25.23
N PHE A 701 23.69 -112.70 23.94
CA PHE A 701 24.61 -113.02 22.86
C PHE A 701 25.85 -112.11 22.89
N LEU A 702 25.66 -110.81 23.13
CA LEU A 702 26.74 -109.84 23.24
C LEU A 702 27.55 -110.06 24.52
N PHE A 703 26.93 -110.40 25.65
CA PHE A 703 27.65 -110.74 26.89
C PHE A 703 28.51 -112.00 26.71
N LYS A 704 28.04 -113.01 25.97
CA LYS A 704 28.80 -114.25 25.72
C LYS A 704 29.94 -114.08 24.71
N ASN A 705 29.83 -113.14 23.78
CA ASN A 705 30.81 -112.91 22.70
C ASN A 705 31.51 -111.55 22.83
N ASN A 706 31.77 -111.13 24.07
CA ASN A 706 32.39 -109.85 24.34
C ASN A 706 33.85 -109.82 23.80
N PRO A 707 34.21 -108.89 22.90
CA PRO A 707 35.54 -108.83 22.29
C PRO A 707 36.69 -108.49 23.26
N PHE A 708 36.39 -108.29 24.56
CA PHE A 708 37.36 -108.04 25.62
C PHE A 708 37.59 -109.22 26.58
N ASP A 709 36.93 -110.38 26.38
CA ASP A 709 37.16 -111.59 27.18
C ASP A 709 38.17 -112.54 26.50
N TYR A 710 39.44 -112.09 26.48
CA TYR A 710 40.64 -112.93 26.52
C TYR A 710 41.69 -112.29 27.45
#